data_AF-A0AAW2Q788-F1
#
_entry.id   AF-A0AAW2Q788-F1
#
_cell.length_a   1.000
_cell.length_b   1.000
_cell.length_c   1.000
_cell.angle_alpha   90.00
_cell.angle_beta   90.00
_cell.angle_gamma   90.00
#
_symmetry.space_group_name_H-M   'P 1'
#
loop_
_entity.id
_entity.type
_entity.pdbx_description
1 polymer ?
#
loop_
_entity_poly.entity_id
_entity_poly.type
_entity_poly.pdbx_seq_one_letter_code
_entity_poly.pdbx_strand_id
1 'polypeptide(L)'
;MQFHEECVYLCESPRERERERAGVITENGRQNLTFSSSGRAESAALRVSSNNINPRLLVEAEVIGNLRKPQKKMIMHGKERYPKKARILPPAQPQSVKYRPPHLRNQGSAAGAGLHSPSFQRQSLGPSSEVGSTWRSRDQPSAPPTYRTSQLPSSPGNFGVELLKISGQQPKACGPKNIKNRTLPVMRPGRLTLEGRSVNLLVNHFLVRFNPRLTIFHYSVDIKQAHGKRPVKKSRNKADLRLIKDKLFLDDPARFPLNRTAYDGEKNLYSAVLLPTGQFKVELSDNEDLLTRAYVVSIKLINDLKLSKLEDYLSGKVAHVPRDILQGMDVVMKENPSRYRIAVDRNFYPSSFKAEDDLKHGIAAYRGFQSSLRPTTQGLALCLDCSVLAFRKPLAVIDFLKEHIPEFDGAHLDFNLRRKVTNALKGLTVRVTHRVTKQLFTIAGLTAKSTSDLWFDFVDPKGRDPIVKVSLVQYFREKYGKNIAYQGIPCLILGRNNRTNHVPMEFCILMEGQRYRKELLDEVAQEKFEEKSLAWPPERRRTISEMMQAHDGPSGDATQNFGLRIDKDMTYVEGRVIGPPDLKLGGPDGSLDIVRVENEKCQWNLAENSVVEGKQIDRWALIEFSSSVSLKLKAKGFIENLRNRSRSLGICMEEPLLCHFTSMREFSSVTKLEELLKSVIQQARRKSWNALQIIICVMAEKHHGYKYLKWVSETRIGVVTQCCLSIHANRGDNQFLGNLCLKINAKLGGSNAELTQRLPHFEEEDHVMFIGADVNHPVSKKSTTPSIAAVVSTVNWPAVNKYAARVCPQDHRTEKILEFGSMCRDLINNYFQLNKVKPNKIVVFRDGVSEGQFDMVLNEELSDLKNAICGDSYQPTITLIVAQKRHQTRLFLENVGDGGPTGNVPPGTVVDTKIVHPFEFDFYLCSHYGRIGTSKAVHYIVLWDENSFMSDQLQKLIYNLCFTFARSTRPVSLVPPVYYADLVAYRGRIFQEVAKEFQSRSVPSSMRSSSSPSNSSTFDRSFYNLHPDLQNIMFFV
;
A
#
# COMPACT_ATOMS: atom_id res chain seq x y z
N MET A 1 6.06 5.00 -3.70
CA MET A 1 7.18 4.49 -2.88
C MET A 1 6.92 3.09 -2.32
N GLN A 2 5.80 2.78 -1.64
CA GLN A 2 5.54 1.42 -1.12
C GLN A 2 5.74 0.29 -2.15
N PHE A 3 5.35 0.47 -3.42
CA PHE A 3 5.62 -0.52 -4.47
C PHE A 3 7.11 -0.80 -4.74
N HIS A 4 8.01 0.11 -4.38
CA HIS A 4 9.43 0.00 -4.71
C HIS A 4 10.22 -0.84 -3.69
N GLU A 5 9.64 -1.13 -2.53
CA GLU A 5 10.14 -2.14 -1.58
C GLU A 5 9.76 -3.54 -2.13
N GLU A 6 8.47 -3.81 -2.37
CA GLU A 6 8.03 -5.08 -2.98
C GLU A 6 8.71 -5.36 -4.35
N CYS A 7 8.82 -4.38 -5.25
CA CYS A 7 9.36 -4.60 -6.60
C CYS A 7 10.89 -4.76 -6.68
N VAL A 8 11.64 -4.55 -5.59
CA VAL A 8 13.09 -4.82 -5.54
C VAL A 8 13.35 -6.17 -4.88
N TYR A 9 12.73 -6.45 -3.74
CA TYR A 9 12.95 -7.66 -2.94
C TYR A 9 12.44 -8.92 -3.67
N LEU A 10 11.55 -8.77 -4.67
CA LEU A 10 11.09 -9.85 -5.53
C LEU A 10 12.16 -10.41 -6.51
N CYS A 11 13.37 -9.83 -6.58
CA CYS A 11 14.48 -10.35 -7.39
C CYS A 11 15.56 -11.13 -6.59
N GLU A 12 15.53 -11.13 -5.25
CA GLU A 12 16.60 -11.74 -4.44
C GLU A 12 16.35 -13.22 -4.11
N SER A 13 17.40 -13.96 -3.74
CA SER A 13 17.33 -15.33 -3.22
C SER A 13 17.76 -15.36 -1.76
N PRO A 14 16.90 -15.78 -0.80
CA PRO A 14 17.30 -15.86 0.61
C PRO A 14 18.40 -16.89 0.92
N ARG A 15 18.71 -17.82 0.01
CA ARG A 15 19.60 -18.98 0.26
C ARG A 15 21.08 -18.67 0.52
N GLU A 16 21.51 -17.41 0.44
CA GLU A 16 22.90 -17.01 0.71
C GLU A 16 23.12 -16.42 2.13
N ARG A 17 22.07 -15.93 2.82
CA ARG A 17 22.20 -15.26 4.13
C ARG A 17 22.70 -16.16 5.26
N GLU A 18 22.74 -17.48 5.06
CA GLU A 18 23.26 -18.45 6.05
C GLU A 18 24.75 -18.77 5.87
N ARG A 19 25.43 -18.29 4.81
CA ARG A 19 26.85 -18.60 4.55
C ARG A 19 27.84 -17.47 4.83
N GLU A 20 27.40 -16.22 4.96
CA GLU A 20 28.28 -15.07 5.25
C GLU A 20 28.61 -14.89 6.76
N ARG A 21 28.43 -15.93 7.59
CA ARG A 21 28.72 -15.90 9.04
C ARG A 21 30.11 -16.42 9.45
N ALA A 22 30.98 -16.75 8.50
CA ALA A 22 32.33 -17.24 8.78
C ALA A 22 33.37 -16.55 7.88
N GLY A 23 33.89 -15.40 8.31
CA GLY A 23 34.90 -14.65 7.55
C GLY A 23 35.47 -13.44 8.28
N VAL A 24 36.69 -13.59 8.81
CA VAL A 24 37.67 -12.55 9.17
C VAL A 24 37.24 -11.49 10.22
N ILE A 25 37.74 -11.68 11.44
CA ILE A 25 38.17 -10.58 12.33
C ILE A 25 39.65 -10.81 12.65
N THR A 26 40.52 -9.91 12.19
CA THR A 26 41.85 -9.61 12.76
C THR A 26 42.30 -8.22 12.27
N GLU A 27 43.15 -7.54 13.03
CA GLU A 27 43.39 -6.10 12.93
C GLU A 27 44.61 -5.69 12.06
N ASN A 28 44.76 -4.38 11.82
CA ASN A 28 45.83 -3.78 11.03
C ASN A 28 47.22 -3.82 11.74
N GLY A 29 48.29 -4.03 10.96
CA GLY A 29 49.63 -4.35 11.48
C GLY A 29 50.84 -3.60 10.89
N ARG A 30 50.71 -2.32 10.54
CA ARG A 30 51.79 -1.33 10.25
C ARG A 30 52.62 -1.41 8.93
N GLN A 31 53.04 -0.19 8.54
CA GLN A 31 54.32 0.23 7.93
C GLN A 31 54.63 0.06 6.42
N ASN A 32 54.47 1.21 5.73
CA ASN A 32 55.53 1.94 5.02
C ASN A 32 56.03 1.55 3.60
N LEU A 33 56.27 2.64 2.84
CA LEU A 33 57.24 2.81 1.74
C LEU A 33 57.00 2.05 0.42
N THR A 34 56.45 2.80 -0.54
CA THR A 34 56.99 2.99 -1.90
C THR A 34 57.93 1.92 -2.49
N PHE A 35 57.53 1.33 -3.62
CA PHE A 35 58.41 1.31 -4.80
C PHE A 35 57.58 1.37 -6.10
N SER A 36 58.26 1.56 -7.22
CA SER A 36 57.69 1.98 -8.51
C SER A 36 57.68 0.87 -9.58
N SER A 37 56.93 1.15 -10.65
CA SER A 37 57.26 0.86 -12.06
C SER A 37 57.59 -0.58 -12.50
N SER A 38 56.83 -1.03 -13.52
CA SER A 38 57.12 -2.12 -14.47
C SER A 38 57.25 -3.56 -13.92
N GLY A 39 56.83 -4.60 -14.65
CA GLY A 39 56.07 -4.62 -15.91
C GLY A 39 56.60 -5.65 -16.92
N ARG A 40 55.69 -6.18 -17.76
CA ARG A 40 55.93 -7.21 -18.81
C ARG A 40 56.41 -8.57 -18.27
N ALA A 41 56.12 -9.69 -18.93
CA ALA A 41 55.07 -10.00 -19.92
C ALA A 41 54.97 -11.53 -20.02
N GLU A 42 53.91 -12.02 -20.69
CA GLU A 42 53.93 -13.32 -21.39
C GLU A 42 54.12 -14.59 -20.51
N SER A 43 53.91 -15.80 -21.02
CA SER A 43 52.85 -16.23 -21.94
C SER A 43 52.70 -17.74 -21.81
N ALA A 44 51.50 -18.25 -22.11
CA ALA A 44 51.25 -19.65 -22.46
C ALA A 44 51.55 -20.69 -21.35
N ALA A 45 51.11 -21.94 -21.48
CA ALA A 45 49.83 -22.45 -21.97
C ALA A 45 49.71 -23.90 -21.50
N LEU A 46 48.59 -24.57 -21.85
CA LEU A 46 48.42 -26.03 -21.79
C LEU A 46 48.37 -26.62 -20.37
N ARG A 47 47.72 -27.75 -20.11
CA ARG A 47 46.46 -28.39 -20.57
C ARG A 47 46.32 -29.62 -19.63
N VAL A 48 45.38 -30.55 -19.91
CA VAL A 48 45.34 -31.90 -19.29
C VAL A 48 44.99 -31.82 -17.78
N SER A 49 43.73 -31.89 -17.34
CA SER A 49 42.86 -33.09 -17.29
C SER A 49 43.55 -34.26 -16.54
N SER A 50 42.92 -35.04 -15.67
CA SER A 50 41.49 -35.35 -15.50
C SER A 50 41.28 -36.09 -14.16
N ASN A 51 40.02 -36.39 -13.77
CA ASN A 51 39.57 -37.61 -13.06
C ASN A 51 40.36 -38.07 -11.80
N ASN A 52 39.80 -38.31 -10.60
CA ASN A 52 38.60 -39.10 -10.31
C ASN A 52 38.43 -39.35 -8.78
N ILE A 53 37.21 -39.71 -8.35
CA ILE A 53 36.86 -40.71 -7.28
C ILE A 53 37.30 -40.45 -5.80
N ASN A 54 36.30 -40.05 -4.98
CA ASN A 54 35.75 -40.70 -3.74
C ASN A 54 36.51 -41.86 -3.02
N PRO A 55 36.15 -42.22 -1.74
CA PRO A 55 35.59 -41.44 -0.62
C PRO A 55 36.12 -41.83 0.80
N ARG A 56 35.67 -41.11 1.85
CA ARG A 56 35.47 -41.53 3.29
C ARG A 56 36.54 -42.36 4.06
N LEU A 57 36.93 -41.85 5.23
CA LEU A 57 36.90 -42.47 6.60
C LEU A 57 37.19 -41.31 7.62
N LEU A 58 36.64 -41.12 8.84
CA LEU A 58 36.26 -41.91 10.04
C LEU A 58 37.34 -41.80 11.17
N VAL A 59 36.92 -41.99 12.44
CA VAL A 59 37.67 -42.16 13.72
C VAL A 59 37.64 -40.96 14.70
N GLU A 60 37.64 -41.29 16.01
CA GLU A 60 37.37 -40.46 17.20
C GLU A 60 38.65 -40.13 18.02
N ALA A 61 38.55 -39.32 19.09
CA ALA A 61 39.54 -39.23 20.17
C ALA A 61 38.96 -38.66 21.51
N GLU A 62 39.50 -39.12 22.65
CA GLU A 62 39.05 -38.91 24.05
C GLU A 62 40.29 -38.97 25.00
N VAL A 63 40.41 -38.35 26.18
CA VAL A 63 39.65 -37.26 26.86
C VAL A 63 40.54 -36.65 27.99
N ILE A 64 39.98 -36.19 29.13
CA ILE A 64 40.64 -35.69 30.37
C ILE A 64 41.20 -34.24 30.24
N GLY A 65 41.07 -33.32 31.22
CA GLY A 65 40.30 -33.31 32.48
C GLY A 65 40.87 -32.38 33.58
N ASN A 66 40.07 -32.04 34.59
CA ASN A 66 40.45 -31.35 35.85
C ASN A 66 40.88 -29.85 35.74
N LEU A 67 40.83 -28.98 36.79
CA LEU A 67 40.59 -29.14 38.24
C LEU A 67 40.12 -27.81 38.93
N ARG A 68 39.59 -27.92 40.16
CA ARG A 68 39.37 -26.89 41.24
C ARG A 68 38.07 -26.06 41.30
N LYS A 69 37.57 -25.95 42.56
CA LYS A 69 36.56 -25.00 43.09
C LYS A 69 37.25 -24.09 44.14
N PRO A 70 36.53 -23.14 44.76
CA PRO A 70 36.17 -23.38 46.18
C PRO A 70 34.70 -23.07 46.55
N GLN A 71 34.31 -23.36 47.81
CA GLN A 71 32.99 -23.14 48.42
C GLN A 71 32.97 -21.88 49.32
N LYS A 72 31.81 -21.31 49.70
CA LYS A 72 31.05 -21.60 50.96
C LYS A 72 29.72 -20.78 50.97
N LYS A 73 28.54 -21.39 51.25
CA LYS A 73 27.80 -21.54 52.56
C LYS A 73 27.05 -20.27 53.05
N MET A 74 25.85 -20.28 53.68
CA MET A 74 24.82 -21.33 53.99
C MET A 74 23.54 -20.73 54.69
N ILE A 75 22.48 -21.55 54.95
CA ILE A 75 21.32 -21.39 55.89
C ILE A 75 20.10 -20.58 55.30
N MET A 76 18.85 -21.05 55.11
CA MET A 76 17.78 -21.74 55.91
C MET A 76 17.01 -20.78 56.88
N HIS A 77 15.71 -20.84 57.21
CA HIS A 77 14.52 -21.74 57.05
C HIS A 77 13.27 -20.88 56.65
N GLY A 78 12.02 -21.36 56.43
CA GLY A 78 11.43 -22.70 56.48
C GLY A 78 9.93 -22.78 56.06
N LYS A 79 9.36 -23.97 56.32
CA LYS A 79 8.01 -24.57 56.10
C LYS A 79 6.84 -23.75 56.69
N GLU A 80 5.54 -23.96 56.40
CA GLU A 80 4.65 -25.15 56.37
C GLU A 80 3.36 -24.91 55.50
N ARG A 81 2.34 -25.77 55.25
CA ARG A 81 2.08 -27.25 55.19
C ARG A 81 0.76 -27.51 54.39
N TYR A 82 0.49 -28.77 53.98
CA TYR A 82 -0.76 -29.25 53.33
C TYR A 82 -1.76 -29.90 54.34
N PRO A 83 -3.05 -30.10 54.00
CA PRO A 83 -3.55 -31.36 53.38
C PRO A 83 -4.46 -31.11 52.14
N LYS A 84 -4.48 -31.90 51.04
CA LYS A 84 -4.67 -33.36 50.78
C LYS A 84 -6.12 -33.90 50.86
N LYS A 85 -6.63 -34.39 49.72
CA LYS A 85 -7.32 -35.69 49.54
C LYS A 85 -7.22 -36.16 48.07
N ALA A 86 -7.34 -37.47 47.79
CA ALA A 86 -6.96 -38.07 46.50
C ALA A 86 -7.61 -39.44 46.19
N ARG A 87 -7.61 -39.82 44.90
CA ARG A 87 -7.68 -41.17 44.27
C ARG A 87 -7.07 -41.02 42.85
N ILE A 88 -6.14 -41.78 42.26
CA ILE A 88 -5.53 -43.14 42.43
C ILE A 88 -6.10 -44.23 41.49
N LEU A 89 -5.44 -44.36 40.32
CA LEU A 89 -5.10 -45.58 39.52
C LEU A 89 -6.21 -46.48 38.93
N PRO A 90 -5.92 -47.42 37.98
CA PRO A 90 -4.64 -47.75 37.28
C PRO A 90 -4.69 -47.66 35.71
N PRO A 91 -3.56 -47.91 34.99
CA PRO A 91 -3.47 -47.89 33.52
C PRO A 91 -3.40 -49.30 32.85
N ALA A 92 -3.45 -49.37 31.51
CA ALA A 92 -3.20 -50.60 30.73
C ALA A 92 -2.58 -50.36 29.32
N GLN A 93 -1.76 -51.31 28.87
CA GLN A 93 -1.17 -51.56 27.53
C GLN A 93 -0.86 -53.09 27.44
N PRO A 94 -0.28 -53.66 26.36
CA PRO A 94 -0.75 -53.74 24.97
C PRO A 94 -0.73 -55.18 24.39
N GLN A 95 -1.30 -55.41 23.20
CA GLN A 95 -1.11 -56.57 22.28
C GLN A 95 -1.56 -56.10 20.87
N SER A 96 -0.88 -56.28 19.72
CA SER A 96 -0.49 -57.50 18.96
C SER A 96 -1.70 -58.39 18.59
N VAL A 97 -1.85 -58.97 17.38
CA VAL A 97 -0.92 -59.83 16.61
C VAL A 97 -1.14 -59.81 15.07
N LYS A 98 -0.01 -59.76 14.34
CA LYS A 98 0.40 -60.32 13.00
C LYS A 98 -0.60 -60.88 11.93
N TYR A 99 -0.35 -60.45 10.67
CA TYR A 99 -0.14 -61.22 9.41
C TYR A 99 -1.23 -62.07 8.67
N ARG A 100 -1.57 -61.57 7.46
CA ARG A 100 -1.43 -62.24 6.12
C ARG A 100 -2.54 -63.24 5.64
N PRO A 101 -2.51 -63.81 4.40
CA PRO A 101 -3.42 -63.49 3.27
C PRO A 101 -4.13 -64.78 2.71
N PRO A 102 -4.42 -65.02 1.39
CA PRO A 102 -4.56 -64.20 0.16
C PRO A 102 -5.86 -64.52 -0.66
N HIS A 103 -5.79 -64.45 -2.01
CA HIS A 103 -6.78 -64.75 -3.08
C HIS A 103 -7.75 -63.60 -3.43
N LEU A 104 -7.85 -63.07 -4.67
CA LEU A 104 -7.48 -63.51 -6.03
C LEU A 104 -8.43 -64.57 -6.65
N ARG A 105 -9.38 -64.11 -7.48
CA ARG A 105 -10.00 -64.90 -8.56
C ARG A 105 -10.28 -64.01 -9.79
N ASN A 106 -10.52 -64.63 -10.95
CA ASN A 106 -10.26 -64.06 -12.27
C ASN A 106 -11.35 -64.45 -13.28
N GLN A 107 -11.54 -63.63 -14.34
CA GLN A 107 -12.15 -63.93 -15.65
C GLN A 107 -13.66 -64.26 -15.78
N GLY A 108 -14.16 -64.08 -17.02
CA GLY A 108 -15.55 -64.23 -17.49
C GLY A 108 -16.04 -62.92 -18.15
N SER A 109 -15.87 -62.61 -19.45
CA SER A 109 -15.74 -63.36 -20.73
C SER A 109 -17.06 -63.50 -21.51
N ALA A 110 -16.97 -63.48 -22.85
CA ALA A 110 -18.01 -63.33 -23.88
C ALA A 110 -18.77 -61.96 -23.84
N ALA A 111 -18.92 -61.14 -24.89
CA ALA A 111 -18.88 -61.24 -26.37
C ALA A 111 -20.28 -61.28 -27.04
N GLY A 112 -20.50 -60.34 -27.96
CA GLY A 112 -21.67 -60.21 -28.82
C GLY A 112 -21.45 -59.05 -29.79
N ALA A 113 -21.52 -59.30 -31.10
CA ALA A 113 -21.16 -58.33 -32.14
C ALA A 113 -22.39 -57.88 -32.95
N GLY A 114 -22.32 -56.68 -33.53
CA GLY A 114 -23.36 -56.14 -34.40
C GLY A 114 -22.90 -54.87 -35.10
N LEU A 115 -22.46 -55.00 -36.35
CA LEU A 115 -22.32 -53.86 -37.28
C LEU A 115 -23.69 -53.52 -37.87
N HIS A 116 -23.97 -52.24 -38.15
CA HIS A 116 -24.42 -51.80 -39.47
C HIS A 116 -24.49 -50.27 -39.58
N SER A 117 -23.94 -49.72 -40.66
CA SER A 117 -24.30 -48.40 -41.21
C SER A 117 -25.44 -48.58 -42.24
N PRO A 118 -26.16 -47.52 -42.64
CA PRO A 118 -25.62 -46.62 -43.67
C PRO A 118 -25.99 -45.12 -43.49
N SER A 119 -25.41 -44.29 -44.37
CA SER A 119 -25.71 -42.86 -44.54
C SER A 119 -26.71 -42.62 -45.69
N PHE A 120 -27.36 -41.45 -45.72
CA PHE A 120 -27.91 -40.85 -46.95
C PHE A 120 -27.85 -39.30 -46.88
N GLN A 121 -28.23 -38.61 -47.97
CA GLN A 121 -27.68 -37.30 -48.35
C GLN A 121 -28.75 -36.33 -48.94
N ARG A 122 -28.42 -35.03 -48.98
CA ARG A 122 -28.85 -33.95 -49.93
C ARG A 122 -30.06 -33.02 -49.68
N GLN A 123 -29.71 -31.72 -49.60
CA GLN A 123 -30.11 -30.58 -50.47
C GLN A 123 -31.58 -30.15 -50.66
N SER A 124 -31.89 -28.91 -50.22
CA SER A 124 -32.28 -27.73 -51.06
C SER A 124 -32.35 -26.47 -50.16
N LEU A 125 -31.91 -25.24 -50.45
CA LEU A 125 -31.73 -24.37 -51.65
C LEU A 125 -32.85 -23.35 -51.97
N GLY A 126 -33.04 -22.38 -51.06
CA GLY A 126 -33.37 -20.96 -51.37
C GLY A 126 -34.77 -20.65 -51.95
N PRO A 127 -34.98 -19.44 -52.51
CA PRO A 127 -34.07 -18.26 -52.59
C PRO A 127 -34.73 -16.90 -52.22
N SER A 128 -33.99 -15.79 -52.46
CA SER A 128 -34.48 -14.40 -52.77
C SER A 128 -35.27 -13.58 -51.72
N SER A 129 -35.22 -12.23 -51.69
CA SER A 129 -34.30 -11.21 -52.27
C SER A 129 -34.65 -9.77 -51.81
N GLU A 130 -33.64 -8.89 -51.67
CA GLU A 130 -33.67 -7.44 -52.03
C GLU A 130 -34.66 -6.46 -51.33
N VAL A 131 -34.61 -5.12 -51.47
CA VAL A 131 -33.51 -4.08 -51.45
C VAL A 131 -34.14 -2.69 -51.16
N GLY A 132 -33.39 -1.74 -50.57
CA GLY A 132 -33.75 -0.29 -50.52
C GLY A 132 -34.51 0.16 -49.25
N SER A 133 -34.24 1.31 -48.59
CA SER A 133 -34.19 2.74 -49.02
C SER A 133 -35.53 3.48 -48.69
N THR A 134 -35.63 4.75 -48.22
CA THR A 134 -34.64 5.81 -47.88
C THR A 134 -35.25 7.02 -47.09
N TRP A 135 -34.39 7.92 -46.57
CA TRP A 135 -34.56 9.39 -46.35
C TRP A 135 -35.72 10.03 -45.50
N ARG A 136 -35.37 10.47 -44.27
CA ARG A 136 -35.57 11.80 -43.60
C ARG A 136 -36.93 12.60 -43.54
N SER A 137 -37.29 12.98 -42.29
CA SER A 137 -37.60 14.35 -41.76
C SER A 137 -39.04 14.96 -41.61
N ARG A 138 -39.36 15.26 -40.32
CA ARG A 138 -40.02 16.46 -39.70
C ARG A 138 -41.56 16.73 -39.69
N ASP A 139 -42.04 16.81 -38.43
CA ASP A 139 -42.88 17.85 -37.76
C ASP A 139 -44.42 18.01 -37.95
N GLN A 140 -45.09 18.26 -36.79
CA GLN A 140 -46.44 18.83 -36.52
C GLN A 140 -47.71 17.95 -36.78
N PRO A 141 -48.91 18.28 -36.22
CA PRO A 141 -49.38 19.51 -35.53
C PRO A 141 -49.94 19.34 -34.08
N SER A 142 -50.84 20.23 -33.61
CA SER A 142 -51.07 20.52 -32.16
C SER A 142 -52.46 21.09 -31.76
N ALA A 143 -52.81 20.96 -30.46
CA ALA A 143 -53.77 21.81 -29.69
C ALA A 143 -55.28 21.69 -30.11
N PRO A 144 -56.28 22.36 -29.48
CA PRO A 144 -56.34 23.27 -28.30
C PRO A 144 -57.11 22.60 -27.11
N PRO A 145 -57.80 23.25 -26.12
CA PRO A 145 -58.00 24.68 -25.78
C PRO A 145 -57.75 25.04 -24.27
N THR A 146 -58.67 25.77 -23.62
CA THR A 146 -58.53 26.56 -22.36
C THR A 146 -59.88 26.67 -21.59
N TYR A 147 -59.91 27.03 -20.29
CA TYR A 147 -59.90 28.41 -19.71
C TYR A 147 -60.00 28.41 -18.14
N ARG A 148 -60.01 29.50 -17.34
CA ARG A 148 -60.13 30.96 -17.62
C ARG A 148 -59.19 31.94 -16.82
N THR A 149 -59.62 32.50 -15.67
CA THR A 149 -59.22 33.85 -15.14
C THR A 149 -59.59 34.06 -13.64
N SER A 150 -59.10 35.04 -12.85
CA SER A 150 -57.89 35.93 -12.84
C SER A 150 -57.87 36.84 -11.55
N GLN A 151 -57.06 37.93 -11.53
CA GLN A 151 -57.01 39.11 -10.62
C GLN A 151 -55.89 39.21 -9.53
N LEU A 152 -55.61 40.48 -9.19
CA LEU A 152 -54.55 41.15 -8.40
C LEU A 152 -55.22 42.34 -7.64
N PRO A 153 -54.55 43.29 -6.91
CA PRO A 153 -53.13 43.48 -6.57
C PRO A 153 -52.86 43.79 -5.06
N SER A 154 -51.60 44.04 -4.67
CA SER A 154 -51.14 45.34 -4.11
C SER A 154 -49.78 45.28 -3.37
N SER A 155 -49.04 46.40 -3.42
CA SER A 155 -47.87 46.74 -2.60
C SER A 155 -48.04 48.20 -2.16
N PRO A 156 -47.48 48.65 -1.01
CA PRO A 156 -46.19 49.34 -1.08
C PRO A 156 -45.31 49.16 0.18
N GLY A 157 -44.06 49.64 0.14
CA GLY A 157 -43.18 49.67 1.33
C GLY A 157 -41.68 49.63 1.01
N ASN A 158 -41.17 50.61 0.27
CA ASN A 158 -39.76 50.67 -0.09
C ASN A 158 -38.99 51.60 0.86
N PHE A 159 -37.91 51.13 1.50
CA PHE A 159 -36.71 51.90 1.89
C PHE A 159 -35.63 50.91 2.35
N GLY A 160 -34.36 51.14 1.98
CA GLY A 160 -33.26 50.24 2.34
C GLY A 160 -31.91 50.94 2.40
N VAL A 161 -30.92 50.23 2.95
CA VAL A 161 -29.49 50.57 2.87
C VAL A 161 -28.72 49.25 2.70
N GLU A 162 -27.67 49.26 1.89
CA GLU A 162 -26.80 48.10 1.65
C GLU A 162 -25.91 47.74 2.85
N LEU A 163 -25.45 46.48 2.94
CA LEU A 163 -24.07 46.17 3.38
C LEU A 163 -23.63 44.73 3.05
N LEU A 164 -22.68 44.64 2.10
CA LEU A 164 -21.68 43.57 1.89
C LEU A 164 -22.08 42.08 2.07
N LYS A 165 -22.31 41.40 0.95
CA LYS A 165 -22.31 39.93 0.85
C LYS A 165 -20.90 39.35 1.03
N ILE A 166 -20.67 38.58 2.10
CA ILE A 166 -19.50 37.67 2.20
C ILE A 166 -19.97 36.23 1.96
N SER A 167 -19.54 35.64 0.84
CA SER A 167 -19.94 34.29 0.43
C SER A 167 -19.23 33.20 1.24
N GLY A 168 -19.86 32.79 2.34
CA GLY A 168 -19.47 31.57 3.07
C GLY A 168 -20.09 30.33 2.41
N GLN A 169 -19.34 29.64 1.55
CA GLN A 169 -19.79 28.36 0.98
C GLN A 169 -20.06 27.33 2.10
N GLN A 170 -21.34 27.00 2.31
CA GLN A 170 -21.70 25.82 3.09
C GLN A 170 -21.27 24.56 2.32
N PRO A 171 -20.67 23.55 2.98
CA PRO A 171 -20.53 22.24 2.38
C PRO A 171 -21.94 21.67 2.15
N LYS A 172 -22.32 21.48 0.88
CA LYS A 172 -23.64 20.95 0.52
C LYS A 172 -23.80 19.55 1.11
N ALA A 173 -24.73 19.41 2.06
CA ALA A 173 -25.28 18.09 2.37
C ALA A 173 -25.90 17.54 1.08
N CYS A 174 -25.53 16.30 0.71
CA CYS A 174 -26.01 15.69 -0.52
C CYS A 174 -27.44 15.15 -0.32
N GLY A 175 -28.42 16.05 -0.36
CA GLY A 175 -29.83 15.70 -0.41
C GLY A 175 -30.15 14.93 -1.71
N PRO A 176 -31.18 14.06 -1.71
CA PRO A 176 -31.43 13.14 -2.81
C PRO A 176 -31.90 13.86 -4.08
N LYS A 177 -30.98 14.14 -5.01
CA LYS A 177 -31.29 14.61 -6.36
C LYS A 177 -31.24 13.44 -7.35
N ASN A 178 -32.34 13.25 -8.08
CA ASN A 178 -32.52 12.27 -9.17
C ASN A 178 -31.91 10.88 -8.93
N ILE A 179 -32.47 10.13 -7.97
CA ILE A 179 -32.13 8.71 -7.75
C ILE A 179 -32.57 7.81 -8.92
N LYS A 180 -33.58 8.20 -9.72
CA LYS A 180 -34.26 7.34 -10.71
C LYS A 180 -33.40 6.81 -11.88
N ASN A 181 -32.26 7.42 -12.18
CA ASN A 181 -31.44 7.09 -13.37
C ASN A 181 -30.00 6.71 -13.02
N ARG A 182 -29.76 6.13 -11.83
CA ARG A 182 -28.42 5.86 -11.31
C ARG A 182 -28.13 4.36 -11.28
N THR A 183 -27.06 3.96 -11.96
CA THR A 183 -26.61 2.57 -12.05
C THR A 183 -26.11 2.07 -10.70
N LEU A 184 -26.47 0.83 -10.36
CA LEU A 184 -26.04 0.12 -9.14
C LEU A 184 -25.05 -1.01 -9.50
N PRO A 185 -24.17 -1.44 -8.57
CA PRO A 185 -23.30 -2.58 -8.79
C PRO A 185 -24.07 -3.86 -9.17
N VAL A 186 -23.47 -4.71 -9.99
CA VAL A 186 -24.10 -5.98 -10.40
C VAL A 186 -24.23 -6.96 -9.23
N MET A 187 -25.37 -7.65 -9.20
CA MET A 187 -25.63 -8.73 -8.25
C MET A 187 -24.73 -9.94 -8.54
N ARG A 188 -24.38 -10.67 -7.48
CA ARG A 188 -23.59 -11.90 -7.56
C ARG A 188 -24.32 -12.92 -8.45
N PRO A 189 -23.70 -13.37 -9.55
CA PRO A 189 -24.30 -14.35 -10.44
C PRO A 189 -24.17 -15.76 -9.85
N GLY A 190 -24.75 -16.75 -10.53
CA GLY A 190 -24.65 -18.16 -10.17
C GLY A 190 -23.21 -18.70 -10.13
N ARG A 191 -23.09 -19.93 -9.62
CA ARG A 191 -21.88 -20.75 -9.68
C ARG A 191 -22.06 -21.90 -10.65
N LEU A 192 -20.98 -22.27 -11.34
CA LEU A 192 -20.91 -23.47 -12.15
C LEU A 192 -20.02 -24.50 -11.44
N THR A 193 -20.61 -25.22 -10.47
CA THR A 193 -20.03 -26.41 -9.80
C THR A 193 -18.54 -26.34 -9.43
N LEU A 194 -18.22 -25.56 -8.39
CA LEU A 194 -16.99 -25.61 -7.57
C LEU A 194 -15.71 -26.07 -8.30
N GLU A 195 -15.23 -25.34 -9.31
CA GLU A 195 -13.90 -25.60 -9.85
C GLU A 195 -12.82 -25.35 -8.79
N GLY A 196 -11.94 -26.34 -8.57
CA GLY A 196 -10.81 -26.28 -7.63
C GLY A 196 -10.99 -27.10 -6.36
N ARG A 197 -9.88 -27.49 -5.70
CA ARG A 197 -9.94 -28.25 -4.44
C ARG A 197 -10.48 -27.37 -3.31
N SER A 198 -11.31 -27.91 -2.42
CA SER A 198 -11.71 -27.20 -1.20
C SER A 198 -10.50 -26.98 -0.27
N VAL A 199 -10.54 -25.91 0.53
CA VAL A 199 -9.54 -25.61 1.57
C VAL A 199 -10.18 -24.88 2.76
N ASN A 200 -9.88 -25.36 3.97
CA ASN A 200 -10.42 -24.78 5.20
C ASN A 200 -9.60 -23.54 5.62
N LEU A 201 -10.28 -22.40 5.77
CA LEU A 201 -9.65 -21.12 6.06
C LEU A 201 -10.20 -20.49 7.33
N LEU A 202 -9.31 -19.87 8.11
CA LEU A 202 -9.64 -18.92 9.15
C LEU A 202 -9.38 -17.50 8.63
N VAL A 203 -10.35 -16.61 8.79
CA VAL A 203 -10.26 -15.22 8.32
C VAL A 203 -10.29 -14.27 9.51
N ASN A 204 -9.51 -13.19 9.47
CA ASN A 204 -9.50 -12.12 10.48
C ASN A 204 -10.77 -11.22 10.49
N HIS A 205 -11.91 -11.82 10.19
CA HIS A 205 -13.26 -11.28 10.31
C HIS A 205 -13.93 -11.93 11.52
N PHE A 206 -14.60 -11.14 12.33
CA PHE A 206 -15.19 -11.53 13.62
C PHE A 206 -16.67 -11.12 13.63
N LEU A 207 -17.58 -12.07 13.83
CA LEU A 207 -19.03 -11.83 13.62
C LEU A 207 -19.59 -10.84 14.65
N VAL A 208 -20.32 -9.81 14.19
CA VAL A 208 -20.96 -8.81 15.06
C VAL A 208 -22.46 -9.04 15.08
N ARG A 209 -22.94 -9.68 16.15
CA ARG A 209 -24.37 -9.84 16.43
C ARG A 209 -24.90 -8.55 17.06
N PHE A 210 -25.98 -7.99 16.51
CA PHE A 210 -26.69 -6.83 17.02
C PHE A 210 -28.19 -7.15 17.15
N ASN A 211 -28.96 -6.30 17.83
CA ASN A 211 -30.42 -6.43 17.92
C ASN A 211 -31.10 -5.43 16.98
N PRO A 212 -31.75 -5.86 15.89
CA PRO A 212 -32.42 -4.96 14.93
C PRO A 212 -33.52 -4.06 15.52
N ARG A 213 -34.05 -4.38 16.71
CA ARG A 213 -35.06 -3.57 17.41
C ARG A 213 -34.47 -2.34 18.12
N LEU A 214 -33.15 -2.25 18.27
CA LEU A 214 -32.50 -1.11 18.91
C LEU A 214 -32.33 0.08 17.95
N THR A 215 -32.20 1.26 18.54
CA THR A 215 -31.92 2.53 17.83
C THR A 215 -30.69 3.16 18.44
N ILE A 216 -29.75 3.61 17.61
CA ILE A 216 -28.63 4.44 18.05
C ILE A 216 -28.99 5.91 17.83
N PHE A 217 -28.91 6.73 18.87
CA PHE A 217 -29.21 8.16 18.79
C PHE A 217 -27.95 8.93 18.39
N HIS A 218 -27.99 9.66 17.27
CA HIS A 218 -26.86 10.43 16.74
C HIS A 218 -26.99 11.91 17.09
N TYR A 219 -25.99 12.46 17.77
CA TYR A 219 -25.94 13.84 18.24
C TYR A 219 -24.79 14.65 17.63
N SER A 220 -25.07 15.91 17.35
CA SER A 220 -24.06 16.94 17.10
C SER A 220 -23.56 17.49 18.43
N VAL A 221 -22.24 17.55 18.59
CA VAL A 221 -21.56 18.23 19.70
C VAL A 221 -20.73 19.39 19.15
N ASP A 222 -20.87 20.57 19.77
CA ASP A 222 -20.08 21.77 19.47
C ASP A 222 -19.56 22.39 20.78
N ILE A 223 -18.24 22.49 20.92
CA ILE A 223 -17.55 22.85 22.17
C ILE A 223 -16.85 24.20 22.02
N LYS A 224 -17.52 25.25 22.51
CA LYS A 224 -17.02 26.64 22.55
C LYS A 224 -16.41 26.96 23.91
N GLN A 225 -15.64 28.04 23.99
CA GLN A 225 -15.27 28.62 25.30
C GLN A 225 -16.37 29.59 25.72
N ALA A 226 -16.63 29.71 27.02
CA ALA A 226 -17.29 30.90 27.54
C ALA A 226 -16.38 32.13 27.32
N HIS A 227 -16.96 33.32 27.33
CA HIS A 227 -16.32 34.53 26.80
C HIS A 227 -14.95 34.85 27.44
N GLY A 228 -13.97 35.14 26.58
CA GLY A 228 -12.69 35.75 26.95
C GLY A 228 -12.24 36.70 25.84
N LYS A 229 -11.62 37.83 26.20
CA LYS A 229 -11.29 38.96 25.28
C LYS A 229 -10.15 38.68 24.28
N ARG A 230 -10.04 37.47 23.71
CA ARG A 230 -9.02 37.11 22.69
C ARG A 230 -9.59 36.23 21.58
N PRO A 231 -9.17 36.42 20.31
CA PRO A 231 -9.73 35.67 19.18
C PRO A 231 -9.45 34.17 19.27
N VAL A 232 -10.49 33.36 19.09
CA VAL A 232 -10.44 31.90 19.24
C VAL A 232 -9.69 31.26 18.06
N LYS A 233 -8.61 30.53 18.34
CA LYS A 233 -7.95 29.66 17.34
C LYS A 233 -8.92 28.56 16.89
N LYS A 234 -9.32 28.57 15.61
CA LYS A 234 -10.29 27.62 14.98
C LYS A 234 -9.81 26.15 14.86
N SER A 235 -8.87 25.71 15.70
CA SER A 235 -8.42 24.31 15.77
C SER A 235 -7.96 24.00 17.18
N ARG A 236 -8.77 23.21 17.91
CA ARG A 236 -8.41 22.55 19.17
C ARG A 236 -7.93 21.12 18.88
N ASN A 237 -7.24 20.49 19.82
CA ASN A 237 -6.84 19.09 19.67
C ASN A 237 -8.04 18.16 20.00
N LYS A 238 -8.10 16.97 19.38
CA LYS A 238 -9.16 15.98 19.67
C LYS A 238 -9.15 15.55 21.14
N ALA A 239 -7.96 15.50 21.75
CA ALA A 239 -7.80 15.21 23.17
C ALA A 239 -8.51 16.26 24.06
N ASP A 240 -8.37 17.55 23.75
CA ASP A 240 -9.05 18.64 24.48
C ASP A 240 -10.58 18.47 24.40
N LEU A 241 -11.09 18.15 23.20
CA LEU A 241 -12.52 17.98 22.96
C LEU A 241 -13.09 16.74 23.68
N ARG A 242 -12.34 15.64 23.73
CA ARG A 242 -12.67 14.46 24.53
C ARG A 242 -12.70 14.81 26.02
N LEU A 243 -11.63 15.42 26.56
CA LEU A 243 -11.54 15.81 27.98
C LEU A 243 -12.71 16.70 28.44
N ILE A 244 -13.11 17.69 27.64
CA ILE A 244 -14.25 18.58 27.97
C ILE A 244 -15.58 17.79 27.94
N LYS A 245 -15.77 16.89 26.96
CA LYS A 245 -16.96 16.03 26.87
C LYS A 245 -17.00 15.03 28.01
N ASP A 246 -15.89 14.41 28.37
CA ASP A 246 -15.79 13.42 29.44
C ASP A 246 -15.99 14.05 30.82
N LYS A 247 -15.50 15.28 31.04
CA LYS A 247 -15.80 16.06 32.26
C LYS A 247 -17.31 16.29 32.45
N LEU A 248 -18.03 16.75 31.42
CA LEU A 248 -19.50 16.88 31.47
C LEU A 248 -20.21 15.58 31.87
N PHE A 249 -19.70 14.45 31.38
CA PHE A 249 -20.29 13.13 31.59
C PHE A 249 -19.93 12.52 32.96
N LEU A 250 -18.85 12.98 33.59
CA LEU A 250 -18.47 12.63 34.95
C LEU A 250 -19.15 13.53 36.00
N ASP A 251 -19.49 14.77 35.63
CA ASP A 251 -20.17 15.73 36.51
C ASP A 251 -21.68 15.47 36.62
N ASP A 252 -22.31 14.89 35.59
CA ASP A 252 -23.72 14.50 35.57
C ASP A 252 -23.91 13.12 34.90
N PRO A 253 -23.43 12.03 35.55
CA PRO A 253 -23.45 10.68 34.97
C PRO A 253 -24.85 10.08 34.86
N ALA A 254 -25.83 10.61 35.63
CA ALA A 254 -27.23 10.18 35.57
C ALA A 254 -27.90 10.60 34.26
N ARG A 255 -27.59 11.80 33.75
CA ARG A 255 -28.12 12.32 32.48
C ARG A 255 -27.18 12.07 31.30
N PHE A 256 -25.89 11.81 31.54
CA PHE A 256 -24.87 11.60 30.52
C PHE A 256 -24.02 10.32 30.78
N PRO A 257 -24.60 9.11 30.63
CA PRO A 257 -23.92 7.85 30.92
C PRO A 257 -22.72 7.58 29.99
N LEU A 258 -21.50 7.68 30.54
CA LEU A 258 -20.23 7.52 29.83
C LEU A 258 -19.99 6.12 29.25
N ASN A 259 -20.64 5.09 29.79
CA ASN A 259 -20.56 3.71 29.28
C ASN A 259 -21.61 3.40 28.19
N ARG A 260 -22.60 4.28 27.98
CA ARG A 260 -23.64 4.15 26.93
C ARG A 260 -23.47 5.11 25.77
N THR A 261 -22.29 5.72 25.64
CA THR A 261 -21.98 6.71 24.61
C THR A 261 -20.60 6.48 23.97
N ALA A 262 -20.47 6.90 22.70
CA ALA A 262 -19.25 6.81 21.91
C ALA A 262 -19.03 8.09 21.10
N TYR A 263 -17.79 8.57 21.00
CA TYR A 263 -17.49 9.89 20.43
C TYR A 263 -16.34 9.85 19.42
N ASP A 264 -16.51 10.51 18.26
CA ASP A 264 -15.50 10.59 17.21
C ASP A 264 -14.30 11.52 17.56
N GLY A 265 -14.42 12.31 18.63
CA GLY A 265 -13.42 13.28 19.07
C GLY A 265 -13.46 14.62 18.33
N GLU A 266 -14.51 14.90 17.54
CA GLU A 266 -14.71 16.16 16.83
C GLU A 266 -16.13 16.74 16.98
N LYS A 267 -17.16 15.98 16.59
CA LYS A 267 -18.55 16.46 16.43
C LYS A 267 -19.64 15.40 16.58
N ASN A 268 -19.36 14.14 16.28
CA ASN A 268 -20.38 13.08 16.23
C ASN A 268 -20.32 12.25 17.51
N LEU A 269 -21.35 12.41 18.32
CA LEU A 269 -21.60 11.63 19.53
C LEU A 269 -22.74 10.66 19.23
N TYR A 270 -22.58 9.39 19.61
CA TYR A 270 -23.59 8.36 19.49
C TYR A 270 -23.97 7.87 20.89
N SER A 271 -25.23 7.49 21.07
CA SER A 271 -25.76 7.03 22.36
C SER A 271 -26.73 5.85 22.20
N ALA A 272 -26.70 4.92 23.14
CA ALA A 272 -27.70 3.85 23.28
C ALA A 272 -28.97 4.31 24.04
N VAL A 273 -28.98 5.54 24.57
CA VAL A 273 -30.12 6.15 25.30
C VAL A 273 -30.33 7.60 24.85
N LEU A 274 -31.53 8.15 25.07
CA LEU A 274 -31.77 9.57 24.85
C LEU A 274 -30.97 10.41 25.85
N LEU A 275 -30.23 11.40 25.34
CA LEU A 275 -29.45 12.36 26.13
C LEU A 275 -30.17 13.73 26.10
N PRO A 276 -30.07 14.55 27.16
CA PRO A 276 -30.58 15.91 27.12
C PRO A 276 -29.90 16.75 26.02
N THR A 277 -30.72 17.36 25.16
CA THR A 277 -30.26 18.37 24.19
C THR A 277 -30.27 19.75 24.83
N GLY A 278 -29.28 20.59 24.54
CA GLY A 278 -29.18 21.92 25.12
C GLY A 278 -27.77 22.51 25.04
N GLN A 279 -27.50 23.50 25.89
CA GLN A 279 -26.15 24.02 26.15
C GLN A 279 -25.78 23.73 27.60
N PHE A 280 -24.61 23.14 27.81
CA PHE A 280 -24.12 22.73 29.12
C PHE A 280 -22.80 23.45 29.42
N LYS A 281 -22.71 24.08 30.59
CA LYS A 281 -21.49 24.73 31.06
C LYS A 281 -20.56 23.67 31.65
N VAL A 282 -19.31 23.64 31.22
CA VAL A 282 -18.28 22.71 31.72
C VAL A 282 -17.10 23.53 32.20
N GLU A 283 -16.62 23.26 33.42
CA GLU A 283 -15.51 23.99 34.01
C GLU A 283 -14.30 23.08 34.22
N LEU A 284 -13.19 23.46 33.58
CA LEU A 284 -11.90 22.79 33.75
C LEU A 284 -10.97 23.67 34.58
N SER A 285 -10.61 23.19 35.76
CA SER A 285 -9.49 23.68 36.57
C SER A 285 -8.18 23.12 36.00
N ASP A 286 -7.29 23.99 35.52
CA ASP A 286 -5.86 23.65 35.40
C ASP A 286 -5.25 23.77 36.80
N ASN A 287 -4.71 22.69 37.37
CA ASN A 287 -4.23 22.63 38.78
C ASN A 287 -3.08 23.60 39.15
N GLU A 288 -2.67 24.50 38.25
CA GLU A 288 -1.57 25.47 38.46
C GLU A 288 -1.95 26.91 38.09
N ASP A 289 -3.07 27.14 37.41
CA ASP A 289 -3.60 28.49 37.09
C ASP A 289 -4.91 28.68 37.88
N LEU A 290 -5.07 29.79 38.61
CA LEU A 290 -6.35 30.21 39.24
C LEU A 290 -7.43 30.62 38.21
N LEU A 291 -7.32 30.16 36.96
CA LEU A 291 -8.14 30.53 35.81
C LEU A 291 -8.95 29.32 35.35
N THR A 292 -10.02 29.01 36.08
CA THR A 292 -11.04 28.02 35.68
C THR A 292 -11.53 28.33 34.26
N ARG A 293 -11.26 27.41 33.32
CA ARG A 293 -11.69 27.59 31.93
C ARG A 293 -13.10 27.04 31.78
N ALA A 294 -14.07 27.95 31.70
CA ALA A 294 -15.45 27.61 31.36
C ALA A 294 -15.62 27.40 29.85
N TYR A 295 -16.31 26.32 29.50
CA TYR A 295 -16.68 25.91 28.15
C TYR A 295 -18.20 25.79 28.05
N VAL A 296 -18.70 25.92 26.83
CA VAL A 296 -20.12 25.68 26.52
C VAL A 296 -20.17 24.53 25.53
N VAL A 297 -20.71 23.40 25.97
CA VAL A 297 -20.94 22.19 25.16
C VAL A 297 -22.38 22.23 24.68
N SER A 298 -22.59 22.42 23.38
CA SER A 298 -23.91 22.34 22.76
C SER A 298 -24.15 20.91 22.26
N ILE A 299 -25.23 20.26 22.70
CA ILE A 299 -25.64 18.92 22.28
C ILE A 299 -27.00 19.01 21.59
N LYS A 300 -27.10 18.48 20.36
CA LYS A 300 -28.35 18.43 19.57
C LYS A 300 -28.54 17.07 18.93
N LEU A 301 -29.73 16.47 19.04
CA LEU A 301 -30.08 15.26 18.29
C LEU A 301 -30.10 15.58 16.78
N ILE A 302 -29.61 14.67 15.95
CA ILE A 302 -29.59 14.76 14.49
C ILE A 302 -30.51 13.69 13.88
N ASN A 303 -30.38 12.43 14.29
CA ASN A 303 -30.99 11.29 13.62
C ASN A 303 -31.17 10.07 14.55
N ASP A 304 -32.18 9.25 14.25
CA ASP A 304 -32.53 8.02 14.94
C ASP A 304 -32.12 6.81 14.08
N LEU A 305 -30.96 6.24 14.38
CA LEU A 305 -30.33 5.16 13.62
C LEU A 305 -30.92 3.80 14.02
N LYS A 306 -32.14 3.52 13.55
CA LYS A 306 -32.85 2.24 13.75
C LYS A 306 -32.10 1.08 13.09
N LEU A 307 -31.61 0.12 13.87
CA LEU A 307 -30.75 -0.96 13.37
C LEU A 307 -31.47 -1.94 12.41
N SER A 308 -32.80 -1.96 12.39
CA SER A 308 -33.59 -2.71 11.41
C SER A 308 -33.24 -2.37 9.96
N LYS A 309 -32.89 -1.12 9.66
CA LYS A 309 -32.43 -0.73 8.30
C LYS A 309 -31.14 -1.43 7.87
N LEU A 310 -30.28 -1.82 8.83
CA LEU A 310 -29.08 -2.61 8.55
C LEU A 310 -29.43 -4.08 8.35
N GLU A 311 -30.40 -4.61 9.09
CA GLU A 311 -30.92 -5.96 8.88
C GLU A 311 -31.59 -6.10 7.51
N ASP A 312 -32.42 -5.13 7.11
CA ASP A 312 -33.07 -5.08 5.80
C ASP A 312 -32.08 -4.89 4.64
N TYR A 313 -30.93 -4.27 4.89
CA TYR A 313 -29.81 -4.21 3.95
C TYR A 313 -29.07 -5.55 3.86
N LEU A 314 -28.65 -6.13 4.99
CA LEU A 314 -27.91 -7.40 5.05
C LEU A 314 -28.72 -8.58 4.46
N SER A 315 -30.05 -8.54 4.59
CA SER A 315 -30.98 -9.50 3.99
C SER A 315 -31.42 -9.17 2.55
N GLY A 316 -30.80 -8.16 1.91
CA GLY A 316 -31.02 -7.84 0.49
C GLY A 316 -32.36 -7.16 0.15
N LYS A 317 -33.22 -6.85 1.13
CA LYS A 317 -34.50 -6.17 0.91
C LYS A 317 -34.32 -4.71 0.48
N VAL A 318 -33.18 -4.11 0.82
CA VAL A 318 -32.85 -2.70 0.52
C VAL A 318 -31.45 -2.63 -0.10
N ALA A 319 -31.34 -2.17 -1.35
CA ALA A 319 -30.06 -2.07 -2.06
C ALA A 319 -29.14 -0.93 -1.59
N HIS A 320 -29.65 0.05 -0.84
CA HIS A 320 -28.85 1.23 -0.43
C HIS A 320 -28.19 1.04 0.95
N VAL A 321 -26.85 1.07 0.97
CA VAL A 321 -26.02 0.96 2.17
C VAL A 321 -26.41 1.97 3.27
N PRO A 322 -26.77 1.56 4.50
CA PRO A 322 -27.03 2.46 5.63
C PRO A 322 -25.72 2.97 6.23
N ARG A 323 -25.05 3.87 5.48
CA ARG A 323 -23.71 4.42 5.80
C ARG A 323 -23.66 5.16 7.14
N ASP A 324 -24.75 5.80 7.55
CA ASP A 324 -24.91 6.49 8.82
C ASP A 324 -24.93 5.52 10.01
N ILE A 325 -25.66 4.40 9.89
CA ILE A 325 -25.68 3.32 10.89
C ILE A 325 -24.29 2.70 11.01
N LEU A 326 -23.67 2.32 9.89
CA LEU A 326 -22.34 1.71 9.87
C LEU A 326 -21.26 2.65 10.45
N GLN A 327 -21.35 3.96 10.19
CA GLN A 327 -20.46 4.96 10.79
C GLN A 327 -20.66 5.08 12.31
N GLY A 328 -21.91 5.08 12.79
CA GLY A 328 -22.21 5.08 14.22
C GLY A 328 -21.65 3.85 14.93
N MET A 329 -21.87 2.66 14.36
CA MET A 329 -21.35 1.40 14.90
C MET A 329 -19.81 1.34 14.85
N ASP A 330 -19.16 1.88 13.80
CA ASP A 330 -17.69 1.94 13.70
C ASP A 330 -17.07 2.84 14.78
N VAL A 331 -17.74 3.95 15.14
CA VAL A 331 -17.33 4.80 16.27
C VAL A 331 -17.52 4.08 17.61
N VAL A 332 -18.62 3.34 17.80
CA VAL A 332 -18.86 2.53 19.02
C VAL A 332 -17.79 1.44 19.18
N MET A 333 -17.44 0.72 18.11
CA MET A 333 -16.36 -0.28 18.11
C MET A 333 -14.96 0.29 18.35
N LYS A 334 -14.81 1.62 18.29
CA LYS A 334 -13.55 2.34 18.50
C LYS A 334 -13.50 3.07 19.83
N GLU A 335 -14.60 3.14 20.57
CA GLU A 335 -14.66 3.83 21.87
C GLU A 335 -13.75 3.16 22.91
N ASN A 336 -13.78 1.82 23.02
CA ASN A 336 -12.94 1.08 23.96
C ASN A 336 -11.42 1.30 23.73
N PRO A 337 -10.85 1.00 22.55
CA PRO A 337 -9.41 1.23 22.34
C PRO A 337 -9.04 2.72 22.32
N SER A 338 -9.97 3.65 22.03
CA SER A 338 -9.70 5.10 22.15
C SER A 338 -9.48 5.57 23.60
N ARG A 339 -9.82 4.78 24.62
CA ARG A 339 -9.61 5.10 26.04
C ARG A 339 -8.28 4.59 26.58
N TYR A 340 -7.80 3.46 26.06
CA TYR A 340 -6.65 2.74 26.60
C TYR A 340 -5.41 2.72 25.69
N ARG A 341 -5.56 3.04 24.39
CA ARG A 341 -4.50 2.99 23.38
C ARG A 341 -4.25 4.32 22.70
N ILE A 342 -3.02 4.49 22.22
CA ILE A 342 -2.60 5.61 21.39
C ILE A 342 -3.29 5.50 20.02
N ALA A 343 -4.29 6.35 19.78
CA ALA A 343 -4.97 6.44 18.49
C ALA A 343 -4.16 7.27 17.48
N VAL A 344 -3.79 6.66 16.35
CA VAL A 344 -3.08 7.33 15.24
C VAL A 344 -3.78 7.01 13.91
N ASP A 345 -4.26 8.06 13.24
CA ASP A 345 -5.08 8.01 12.01
C ASP A 345 -6.37 7.15 12.17
N ARG A 346 -6.27 5.82 11.97
CA ARG A 346 -7.37 4.84 12.14
C ARG A 346 -6.98 3.65 13.03
N ASN A 347 -5.78 3.69 13.61
CA ASN A 347 -5.07 2.55 14.18
C ASN A 347 -4.78 2.79 15.67
N PHE A 348 -4.67 1.73 16.48
CA PHE A 348 -4.54 1.79 17.93
C PHE A 348 -3.30 1.03 18.42
N TYR A 349 -2.39 1.74 19.09
CA TYR A 349 -1.10 1.21 19.57
C TYR A 349 -1.04 1.21 21.11
N PRO A 350 -0.42 0.22 21.75
CA PRO A 350 -0.21 0.24 23.21
C PRO A 350 0.66 1.44 23.62
N SER A 351 0.54 1.88 24.87
CA SER A 351 1.39 2.93 25.46
C SER A 351 2.85 2.46 25.65
N SER A 352 3.04 1.18 25.95
CA SER A 352 4.35 0.52 26.09
C SER A 352 4.72 -0.35 24.89
N PHE A 353 6.02 -0.45 24.59
CA PHE A 353 6.59 -1.42 23.65
C PHE A 353 7.19 -2.62 24.41
N LYS A 354 7.38 -3.76 23.72
CA LYS A 354 8.08 -4.93 24.28
C LYS A 354 9.59 -4.84 24.05
N ALA A 355 10.39 -5.49 24.90
CA ALA A 355 11.86 -5.41 24.83
C ALA A 355 12.42 -5.93 23.49
N GLU A 356 11.81 -6.97 22.91
CA GLU A 356 12.19 -7.50 21.60
C GLU A 356 11.93 -6.52 20.43
N ASP A 357 11.05 -5.53 20.61
CA ASP A 357 10.67 -4.54 19.59
C ASP A 357 11.44 -3.20 19.70
N ASP A 358 12.43 -3.11 20.60
CA ASP A 358 13.37 -1.99 20.71
C ASP A 358 14.21 -1.83 19.42
N LEU A 359 14.15 -0.66 18.77
CA LEU A 359 14.90 -0.35 17.54
C LEU A 359 16.19 0.45 17.82
N LYS A 360 16.56 0.63 19.09
CA LYS A 360 17.68 1.47 19.56
C LYS A 360 17.49 2.96 19.18
N HIS A 361 18.50 3.76 19.46
CA HIS A 361 18.55 5.20 19.18
C HIS A 361 17.29 6.00 19.59
N GLY A 362 16.73 5.69 20.77
CA GLY A 362 15.54 6.36 21.30
C GLY A 362 14.23 5.98 20.59
N ILE A 363 14.21 4.90 19.80
CA ILE A 363 13.10 4.48 18.93
C ILE A 363 12.71 3.02 19.23
N ALA A 364 11.42 2.69 19.08
CA ALA A 364 10.93 1.32 19.14
C ALA A 364 9.79 1.08 18.15
N ALA A 365 9.57 -0.18 17.77
CA ALA A 365 8.41 -0.61 17.01
C ALA A 365 7.23 -0.89 17.97
N TYR A 366 6.03 -0.46 17.60
CA TYR A 366 4.82 -0.70 18.37
C TYR A 366 3.84 -1.51 17.53
N ARG A 367 3.48 -2.70 18.02
CA ARG A 367 2.49 -3.59 17.41
C ARG A 367 1.08 -3.18 17.87
N GLY A 368 0.40 -2.38 17.05
CA GLY A 368 -0.99 -2.01 17.21
C GLY A 368 -1.91 -2.80 16.28
N PHE A 369 -3.18 -2.40 16.23
CA PHE A 369 -4.16 -2.92 15.28
C PHE A 369 -4.90 -1.82 14.53
N GLN A 370 -5.58 -2.20 13.45
CA GLN A 370 -6.59 -1.39 12.80
C GLN A 370 -7.86 -2.24 12.61
N SER A 371 -9.03 -1.63 12.81
CA SER A 371 -10.33 -2.29 12.66
C SER A 371 -11.26 -1.55 11.68
N SER A 372 -12.13 -2.29 11.01
CA SER A 372 -13.29 -1.76 10.27
C SER A 372 -14.46 -2.73 10.29
N LEU A 373 -15.68 -2.20 10.33
CA LEU A 373 -16.89 -2.99 10.11
C LEU A 373 -17.13 -3.23 8.61
N ARG A 374 -17.65 -4.41 8.28
CA ARG A 374 -17.95 -4.86 6.91
C ARG A 374 -19.33 -5.53 6.87
N PRO A 375 -20.26 -5.09 6.02
CA PRO A 375 -21.41 -5.90 5.62
C PRO A 375 -20.93 -7.12 4.84
N THR A 376 -21.37 -8.31 5.21
CA THR A 376 -20.94 -9.57 4.58
C THR A 376 -22.10 -10.57 4.49
N THR A 377 -21.98 -11.63 3.68
CA THR A 377 -23.01 -12.67 3.53
C THR A 377 -23.36 -13.42 4.82
N GLN A 378 -22.48 -13.43 5.83
CA GLN A 378 -22.80 -13.94 7.18
C GLN A 378 -23.44 -12.91 8.12
N GLY A 379 -23.73 -11.69 7.65
CA GLY A 379 -24.16 -10.54 8.46
C GLY A 379 -23.06 -9.49 8.62
N LEU A 380 -23.10 -8.71 9.70
CA LEU A 380 -22.08 -7.70 9.99
C LEU A 380 -20.82 -8.37 10.57
N ALA A 381 -19.64 -8.07 10.02
CA ALA A 381 -18.35 -8.56 10.52
C ALA A 381 -17.41 -7.41 10.90
N LEU A 382 -16.61 -7.60 11.93
CA LEU A 382 -15.49 -6.73 12.30
C LEU A 382 -14.21 -7.33 11.73
N CYS A 383 -13.58 -6.66 10.75
CA CYS A 383 -12.26 -7.03 10.27
C CYS A 383 -11.19 -6.39 11.16
N LEU A 384 -10.22 -7.18 11.63
CA LEU A 384 -9.15 -6.74 12.55
C LEU A 384 -7.78 -7.19 12.02
N ASP A 385 -6.84 -6.26 11.80
CA ASP A 385 -5.50 -6.59 11.26
C ASP A 385 -4.38 -5.86 12.02
N CYS A 386 -3.23 -6.53 12.17
CA CYS A 386 -2.06 -6.00 12.85
C CYS A 386 -1.41 -4.85 12.07
N SER A 387 -1.00 -3.80 12.77
CA SER A 387 -0.29 -2.65 12.22
C SER A 387 0.94 -2.33 13.06
N VAL A 388 2.08 -2.10 12.41
CA VAL A 388 3.33 -1.76 13.08
C VAL A 388 3.76 -0.35 12.69
N LEU A 389 4.15 0.47 13.67
CA LEU A 389 4.72 1.80 13.46
C LEU A 389 5.91 2.01 14.40
N ALA A 390 6.92 2.72 13.90
CA ALA A 390 8.02 3.22 14.73
C ALA A 390 7.56 4.46 15.51
N PHE A 391 7.88 4.51 16.80
CA PHE A 391 7.64 5.66 17.68
C PHE A 391 8.91 5.95 18.49
N ARG A 392 9.07 7.20 18.95
CA ARG A 392 10.10 7.52 19.94
C ARG A 392 9.71 6.92 21.30
N LYS A 393 10.70 6.42 22.03
CA LYS A 393 10.55 5.95 23.41
C LYS A 393 10.19 7.13 24.33
N PRO A 394 9.31 6.95 25.34
CA PRO A 394 8.95 7.99 26.30
C PRO A 394 10.04 8.18 27.39
N LEU A 395 11.22 8.62 26.98
CA LEU A 395 12.40 8.80 27.84
C LEU A 395 12.55 10.24 28.36
N ALA A 396 13.35 10.44 29.41
CA ALA A 396 13.91 11.75 29.72
C ALA A 396 14.70 12.29 28.52
N VAL A 397 14.64 13.60 28.26
CA VAL A 397 15.24 14.19 27.05
C VAL A 397 16.76 13.97 27.01
N ILE A 398 17.44 14.07 28.16
CA ILE A 398 18.88 13.76 28.28
C ILE A 398 19.20 12.34 27.81
N ASP A 399 18.44 11.34 28.26
CA ASP A 399 18.74 9.93 27.96
C ASP A 399 18.29 9.53 26.55
N PHE A 400 17.23 10.16 26.03
CA PHE A 400 16.91 10.10 24.60
C PHE A 400 18.07 10.65 23.74
N LEU A 401 18.70 11.76 24.13
CA LEU A 401 19.83 12.30 23.38
C LEU A 401 21.06 11.39 23.45
N LYS A 402 21.37 10.81 24.63
CA LYS A 402 22.45 9.80 24.77
C LYS A 402 22.20 8.57 23.88
N GLU A 403 20.97 8.06 23.80
CA GLU A 403 20.65 6.96 22.87
C GLU A 403 20.76 7.40 21.40
N HIS A 404 20.17 8.55 21.05
CA HIS A 404 19.93 8.96 19.66
C HIS A 404 21.14 9.65 18.99
N ILE A 405 22.08 10.18 19.77
CA ILE A 405 23.26 10.92 19.29
C ILE A 405 24.48 10.43 20.08
N PRO A 406 25.29 9.49 19.52
CA PRO A 406 26.44 8.92 20.23
C PRO A 406 27.48 9.95 20.69
N GLU A 407 27.54 11.13 20.08
CA GLU A 407 28.47 12.20 20.44
C GLU A 407 27.93 13.16 21.53
N PHE A 408 26.78 12.85 22.15
CA PHE A 408 26.18 13.69 23.19
C PHE A 408 26.65 13.26 24.60
N ASP A 409 27.61 14.01 25.15
CA ASP A 409 28.11 13.86 26.53
C ASP A 409 27.23 14.58 27.58
N GLY A 410 26.54 15.65 27.16
CA GLY A 410 25.79 16.55 28.03
C GLY A 410 26.62 17.69 28.64
N ALA A 411 27.90 17.83 28.31
CA ALA A 411 28.76 18.89 28.82
C ALA A 411 28.61 20.19 28.01
N HIS A 412 28.76 20.11 26.67
CA HIS A 412 28.70 21.27 25.78
C HIS A 412 28.13 20.90 24.40
N LEU A 413 27.49 21.85 23.71
CA LEU A 413 27.00 21.66 22.33
C LEU A 413 27.74 22.56 21.34
N ASP A 414 28.64 21.99 20.54
CA ASP A 414 29.22 22.66 19.38
C ASP A 414 28.15 22.98 18.31
N PHE A 415 28.51 23.71 17.25
CA PHE A 415 27.56 24.09 16.20
C PHE A 415 26.89 22.88 15.51
N ASN A 416 27.62 21.78 15.31
CA ASN A 416 27.13 20.59 14.62
C ASN A 416 26.21 19.74 15.51
N LEU A 417 26.64 19.48 16.75
CA LEU A 417 25.90 18.75 17.76
C LEU A 417 24.64 19.52 18.16
N ARG A 418 24.72 20.84 18.35
CA ARG A 418 23.56 21.72 18.55
C ARG A 418 22.55 21.60 17.40
N ARG A 419 23.01 21.50 16.15
CA ARG A 419 22.16 21.27 14.97
C ARG A 419 21.54 19.87 14.98
N LYS A 420 22.29 18.81 15.33
CA LYS A 420 21.76 17.44 15.52
C LYS A 420 20.67 17.41 16.60
N VAL A 421 20.95 17.89 17.82
CA VAL A 421 20.01 17.97 18.95
C VAL A 421 18.76 18.78 18.58
N THR A 422 18.92 19.92 17.90
CA THR A 422 17.78 20.73 17.43
C THR A 422 16.90 19.94 16.45
N ASN A 423 17.49 19.23 15.49
CA ASN A 423 16.74 18.43 14.51
C ASN A 423 16.04 17.21 15.15
N ALA A 424 16.65 16.60 16.17
CA ALA A 424 16.06 15.46 16.88
C ALA A 424 14.84 15.86 17.73
N LEU A 425 14.89 17.03 18.39
CA LEU A 425 13.88 17.45 19.38
C LEU A 425 12.82 18.43 18.86
N LYS A 426 13.08 19.20 17.81
CA LYS A 426 12.17 20.29 17.40
C LYS A 426 10.82 19.77 16.90
N GLY A 427 9.75 20.28 17.49
CA GLY A 427 8.38 19.85 17.22
C GLY A 427 7.91 18.65 18.03
N LEU A 428 8.78 18.01 18.82
CA LEU A 428 8.38 16.97 19.78
C LEU A 428 7.61 17.59 20.96
N THR A 429 6.87 16.74 21.67
CA THR A 429 6.06 17.07 22.83
C THR A 429 6.65 16.42 24.08
N VAL A 430 6.77 17.22 25.15
CA VAL A 430 7.30 16.82 26.45
C VAL A 430 6.33 17.16 27.58
N ARG A 431 6.44 16.42 28.68
CA ARG A 431 5.94 16.82 30.00
C ARG A 431 7.13 17.25 30.86
N VAL A 432 6.97 18.28 31.68
CA VAL A 432 8.01 18.73 32.61
C VAL A 432 7.97 17.97 33.94
N THR A 433 9.11 17.88 34.62
CA THR A 433 9.28 17.12 35.87
C THR A 433 9.69 17.97 37.09
N HIS A 434 10.04 19.25 36.89
CA HIS A 434 10.35 20.18 37.99
C HIS A 434 9.11 20.58 38.82
N ARG A 435 7.90 20.30 38.32
CA ARG A 435 6.61 20.59 38.96
C ARG A 435 5.58 19.50 38.62
N VAL A 436 4.57 19.31 39.47
CA VAL A 436 3.51 18.31 39.26
C VAL A 436 2.46 18.87 38.29
N THR A 437 2.62 18.57 37.00
CA THR A 437 1.71 19.06 35.96
C THR A 437 1.31 17.98 34.97
N LYS A 438 0.05 18.04 34.51
CA LYS A 438 -0.47 17.24 33.38
C LYS A 438 -0.27 17.98 32.04
N GLN A 439 0.21 19.22 32.06
CA GLN A 439 0.37 20.04 30.86
C GLN A 439 1.47 19.49 29.94
N LEU A 440 1.14 19.36 28.65
CA LEU A 440 2.07 18.95 27.60
C LEU A 440 2.55 20.16 26.80
N PHE A 441 3.85 20.18 26.46
CA PHE A 441 4.51 21.29 25.79
C PHE A 441 5.18 20.84 24.49
N THR A 442 4.97 21.57 23.38
CA THR A 442 5.79 21.39 22.18
C THR A 442 7.13 22.12 22.31
N ILE A 443 8.24 21.45 21.97
CA ILE A 443 9.58 22.04 21.83
C ILE A 443 9.62 22.88 20.54
N ALA A 444 9.84 24.19 20.68
CA ALA A 444 10.02 25.12 19.56
C ALA A 444 11.47 25.16 19.04
N GLY A 445 12.44 24.92 19.92
CA GLY A 445 13.88 24.95 19.65
C GLY A 445 14.71 24.94 20.95
N LEU A 446 15.98 25.32 20.85
CA LEU A 446 16.93 25.44 21.97
C LEU A 446 17.26 26.91 22.24
N THR A 447 17.53 27.30 23.49
CA THR A 447 17.99 28.66 23.84
C THR A 447 19.32 28.99 23.16
N ALA A 448 19.57 30.27 22.86
CA ALA A 448 20.79 30.70 22.20
C ALA A 448 22.04 30.39 23.05
N LYS A 449 21.99 30.72 24.34
CA LYS A 449 23.04 30.44 25.33
C LYS A 449 22.85 29.10 26.06
N SER A 450 23.92 28.65 26.72
CA SER A 450 23.97 27.62 27.78
C SER A 450 23.02 27.95 28.94
N THR A 451 22.70 26.96 29.77
CA THR A 451 21.77 27.12 30.90
C THR A 451 22.34 27.97 32.04
N SER A 452 23.67 27.96 32.25
CA SER A 452 24.38 28.87 33.17
C SER A 452 24.16 30.35 32.84
N ASP A 453 24.15 30.69 31.55
CA ASP A 453 24.23 32.07 31.07
C ASP A 453 22.84 32.67 30.77
N LEU A 454 21.77 31.96 31.13
CA LEU A 454 20.39 32.40 30.96
C LEU A 454 19.93 33.25 32.13
N TRP A 455 19.48 34.45 31.79
CA TRP A 455 18.83 35.40 32.67
C TRP A 455 17.49 35.79 32.06
N PHE A 456 16.50 36.06 32.90
CA PHE A 456 15.21 36.55 32.44
C PHE A 456 14.62 37.58 33.40
N ASP A 457 13.75 38.42 32.86
CA ASP A 457 13.03 39.46 33.58
C ASP A 457 11.89 38.81 34.39
N PHE A 458 12.07 38.69 35.70
CA PHE A 458 11.05 38.20 36.62
C PHE A 458 10.12 39.34 37.04
N VAL A 459 8.82 39.09 36.97
CA VAL A 459 7.76 40.02 37.37
C VAL A 459 6.88 39.32 38.40
N ASP A 460 6.69 39.94 39.56
CA ASP A 460 5.75 39.45 40.58
C ASP A 460 4.34 39.31 39.99
N PRO A 461 3.67 38.15 40.12
CA PRO A 461 2.28 37.97 39.71
C PRO A 461 1.27 38.94 40.33
N LYS A 462 1.60 39.61 41.44
CA LYS A 462 0.78 40.65 42.07
C LYS A 462 1.17 42.09 41.66
N GLY A 463 2.20 42.25 40.83
CA GLY A 463 2.63 43.53 40.24
C GLY A 463 3.15 44.57 41.23
N ARG A 464 3.67 44.16 42.41
CA ARG A 464 4.09 45.10 43.47
C ARG A 464 5.57 45.47 43.41
N ASP A 465 6.40 44.52 43.03
CA ASP A 465 7.86 44.65 43.01
C ASP A 465 8.36 45.03 41.60
N PRO A 466 9.51 45.75 41.50
CA PRO A 466 10.12 46.08 40.22
C PRO A 466 10.58 44.81 39.45
N ILE A 467 10.80 44.96 38.14
CA ILE A 467 11.26 43.87 37.28
C ILE A 467 12.70 43.48 37.66
N VAL A 468 12.88 42.30 38.27
CA VAL A 468 14.20 41.80 38.69
C VAL A 468 14.76 40.84 37.65
N LYS A 469 16.02 41.02 37.23
CA LYS A 469 16.72 40.04 36.40
C LYS A 469 17.24 38.89 37.26
N VAL A 470 16.70 37.69 37.04
CA VAL A 470 17.04 36.49 37.82
C VAL A 470 17.76 35.48 36.91
N SER A 471 18.82 34.84 37.43
CA SER A 471 19.48 33.71 36.76
C SER A 471 18.52 32.53 36.71
N LEU A 472 18.44 31.85 35.56
CA LEU A 472 17.57 30.68 35.42
C LEU A 472 18.01 29.53 36.35
N VAL A 473 19.30 29.39 36.65
CA VAL A 473 19.80 28.40 37.61
C VAL A 473 19.34 28.71 39.04
N GLN A 474 19.44 29.98 39.44
CA GLN A 474 18.98 30.44 40.76
C GLN A 474 17.47 30.28 40.92
N TYR A 475 16.68 30.71 39.92
CA TYR A 475 15.22 30.58 39.92
C TYR A 475 14.74 29.13 40.09
N PHE A 476 15.36 28.16 39.40
CA PHE A 476 15.00 26.74 39.55
C PHE A 476 15.38 26.15 40.92
N ARG A 477 16.50 26.62 41.50
CA ARG A 477 16.90 26.26 42.88
C ARG A 477 15.91 26.80 43.90
N GLU A 478 15.64 28.10 43.88
CA GLU A 478 14.83 28.79 44.90
C GLU A 478 13.35 28.45 44.81
N LYS A 479 12.76 28.46 43.60
CA LYS A 479 11.31 28.27 43.44
C LYS A 479 10.85 26.80 43.44
N TYR A 480 11.70 25.88 42.98
CA TYR A 480 11.33 24.46 42.81
C TYR A 480 12.21 23.48 43.60
N GLY A 481 13.21 23.97 44.35
CA GLY A 481 14.17 23.09 45.04
C GLY A 481 15.02 22.25 44.08
N LYS A 482 15.22 22.71 42.83
CA LYS A 482 15.91 21.94 41.78
C LYS A 482 17.27 22.52 41.44
N ASN A 483 18.32 21.82 41.86
CA ASN A 483 19.67 22.03 41.30
C ASN A 483 19.71 21.48 39.87
N ILE A 484 20.25 22.27 38.94
CA ILE A 484 20.50 21.90 37.55
C ILE A 484 21.88 21.25 37.48
N ALA A 485 21.98 20.02 36.99
CA ALA A 485 23.26 19.37 36.74
C ALA A 485 23.85 19.79 35.37
N TYR A 486 23.01 19.87 34.35
CA TYR A 486 23.42 20.04 32.96
C TYR A 486 23.47 21.53 32.55
N GLN A 487 24.31 22.31 33.23
CA GLN A 487 24.35 23.77 33.09
C GLN A 487 25.05 24.26 31.79
N GLY A 488 26.03 23.51 31.27
CA GLY A 488 26.79 23.89 30.06
C GLY A 488 26.01 23.77 28.74
N ILE A 489 24.90 23.03 28.72
CA ILE A 489 24.04 22.86 27.54
C ILE A 489 22.83 23.82 27.57
N PRO A 490 22.25 24.20 26.42
CA PRO A 490 21.10 25.11 26.36
C PRO A 490 19.80 24.50 26.92
N CYS A 491 18.89 25.35 27.38
CA CYS A 491 17.52 24.97 27.72
C CYS A 491 16.66 24.68 26.48
N LEU A 492 15.57 23.93 26.68
CA LEU A 492 14.49 23.80 25.71
C LEU A 492 13.63 25.07 25.72
N ILE A 493 13.21 25.53 24.55
CA ILE A 493 12.18 26.56 24.38
C ILE A 493 10.84 25.84 24.23
N LEU A 494 9.99 25.92 25.25
CA LEU A 494 8.68 25.29 25.30
C LEU A 494 7.56 26.31 25.04
N GLY A 495 6.61 25.97 24.18
CA GLY A 495 5.41 26.80 23.90
C GLY A 495 5.24 27.22 22.44
N ARG A 496 4.26 28.09 22.18
CA ARG A 496 3.95 28.69 20.86
C ARG A 496 3.36 30.10 21.06
N ASN A 497 3.60 31.00 20.09
CA ASN A 497 3.09 32.38 20.05
C ASN A 497 3.51 33.25 21.27
N ASN A 498 4.77 33.69 21.28
CA ASN A 498 5.34 34.72 22.17
C ASN A 498 5.20 34.49 23.70
N ARG A 499 4.75 33.31 24.13
CA ARG A 499 4.98 32.77 25.48
C ARG A 499 5.96 31.61 25.35
N THR A 500 7.22 31.87 25.69
CA THR A 500 8.34 30.93 25.61
C THR A 500 8.84 30.61 27.01
N ASN A 501 8.55 29.40 27.49
CA ASN A 501 9.10 28.92 28.75
C ASN A 501 10.48 28.30 28.46
N HIS A 502 11.51 28.75 29.18
CA HIS A 502 12.83 28.14 29.12
C HIS A 502 12.93 27.09 30.24
N VAL A 503 13.21 25.83 29.86
CA VAL A 503 13.28 24.70 30.81
C VAL A 503 14.52 23.85 30.52
N PRO A 504 15.34 23.51 31.53
CA PRO A 504 16.48 22.61 31.38
C PRO A 504 16.07 21.25 30.78
N MET A 505 16.93 20.66 29.95
CA MET A 505 16.61 19.41 29.25
C MET A 505 16.36 18.25 30.24
N GLU A 506 17.09 18.21 31.36
CA GLU A 506 16.93 17.21 32.43
C GLU A 506 15.56 17.24 33.12
N PHE A 507 14.84 18.38 33.07
CA PHE A 507 13.51 18.50 33.66
C PHE A 507 12.37 18.26 32.65
N CYS A 508 12.65 17.51 31.57
CA CYS A 508 11.69 17.20 30.50
C CYS A 508 11.72 15.70 30.13
N ILE A 509 10.53 15.10 29.97
CA ILE A 509 10.32 13.73 29.49
C ILE A 509 9.53 13.78 28.19
N LEU A 510 9.99 13.05 27.16
CA LEU A 510 9.26 12.85 25.90
C LEU A 510 7.98 12.05 26.16
N MET A 511 6.87 12.51 25.59
CA MET A 511 5.62 11.76 25.65
C MET A 511 5.60 10.59 24.66
N GLU A 512 4.78 9.59 24.96
CA GLU A 512 4.42 8.50 24.05
C GLU A 512 3.68 8.98 22.79
N GLY A 513 3.44 8.08 21.83
CA GLY A 513 2.67 8.37 20.62
C GLY A 513 3.37 9.25 19.58
N GLN A 514 4.64 9.60 19.81
CA GLN A 514 5.43 10.45 18.92
C GLN A 514 6.06 9.67 17.76
N ARG A 515 5.23 9.39 16.74
CA ARG A 515 5.58 8.64 15.52
C ARG A 515 6.94 9.07 14.94
N TYR A 516 7.79 8.08 14.70
CA TYR A 516 9.03 8.22 13.94
C TYR A 516 8.75 7.95 12.45
N ARG A 517 9.61 8.42 11.54
CA ARG A 517 9.49 8.17 10.10
C ARG A 517 10.37 6.97 9.76
N LYS A 518 9.83 5.96 9.08
CA LYS A 518 10.63 4.78 8.70
C LYS A 518 11.75 5.16 7.73
N GLU A 519 11.49 6.19 6.93
CA GLU A 519 12.42 6.81 5.98
C GLU A 519 13.59 7.57 6.65
N LEU A 520 13.69 7.54 7.99
CA LEU A 520 14.78 8.09 8.79
C LEU A 520 15.41 7.04 9.74
N LEU A 521 15.02 5.76 9.64
CA LEU A 521 15.70 4.68 10.36
C LEU A 521 17.04 4.38 9.67
N ASP A 522 18.04 3.98 10.45
CA ASP A 522 19.24 3.32 9.92
C ASP A 522 18.91 1.92 9.37
N GLU A 523 19.84 1.31 8.65
CA GLU A 523 19.62 0.04 7.95
C GLU A 523 19.28 -1.13 8.89
N VAL A 524 19.85 -1.15 10.10
CA VAL A 524 19.63 -2.21 11.10
C VAL A 524 18.26 -2.03 11.79
N ALA A 525 17.92 -0.80 12.16
CA ALA A 525 16.60 -0.47 12.69
C ALA A 525 15.50 -0.66 11.64
N GLN A 526 15.79 -0.42 10.35
CA GLN A 526 14.87 -0.66 9.25
C GLN A 526 14.67 -2.16 8.98
N GLU A 527 15.72 -3.00 8.94
CA GLU A 527 15.56 -4.46 8.81
C GLU A 527 14.75 -5.04 9.98
N LYS A 528 15.05 -4.63 11.22
CA LYS A 528 14.30 -5.08 12.40
C LYS A 528 12.84 -4.58 12.40
N PHE A 529 12.58 -3.38 11.88
CA PHE A 529 11.22 -2.86 11.69
C PHE A 529 10.45 -3.63 10.60
N GLU A 530 11.12 -4.01 9.51
CA GLU A 530 10.57 -4.86 8.45
C GLU A 530 10.25 -6.27 8.96
N GLU A 531 11.15 -6.89 9.72
CA GLU A 531 10.95 -8.20 10.38
C GLU A 531 9.62 -8.23 11.16
N LYS A 532 9.38 -7.24 12.04
CA LYS A 532 8.13 -7.19 12.84
C LYS A 532 6.90 -6.82 12.00
N SER A 533 7.07 -6.10 10.90
CA SER A 533 5.99 -5.72 9.99
C SER A 533 5.54 -6.88 9.09
N LEU A 534 6.48 -7.76 8.73
CA LEU A 534 6.34 -8.87 7.79
C LEU A 534 6.08 -10.22 8.51
N ALA A 535 5.41 -10.19 9.66
CA ALA A 535 5.06 -11.37 10.45
C ALA A 535 4.41 -12.50 9.60
N TRP A 536 4.89 -13.72 9.79
CA TRP A 536 4.41 -14.93 9.12
C TRP A 536 2.97 -15.30 9.53
N PRO A 537 2.22 -16.07 8.72
CA PRO A 537 0.81 -16.37 8.98
C PRO A 537 0.52 -16.91 10.40
N PRO A 538 1.30 -17.84 10.99
CA PRO A 538 1.03 -18.33 12.34
C PRO A 538 1.22 -17.26 13.44
N GLU A 539 2.26 -16.42 13.32
CA GLU A 539 2.50 -15.31 14.26
C GLU A 539 1.42 -14.23 14.11
N ARG A 540 1.06 -13.87 12.88
CA ARG A 540 0.03 -12.86 12.61
C ARG A 540 -1.35 -13.34 13.07
N ARG A 541 -1.71 -14.61 12.81
CA ARG A 541 -2.95 -15.24 13.31
C ARG A 541 -3.03 -15.17 14.84
N ARG A 542 -1.94 -15.53 15.53
CA ARG A 542 -1.83 -15.44 16.98
C ARG A 542 -1.96 -14.00 17.48
N THR A 543 -1.22 -13.06 16.90
CA THR A 543 -1.23 -11.64 17.31
C THR A 543 -2.60 -10.99 17.13
N ILE A 544 -3.33 -11.27 16.04
CA ILE A 544 -4.71 -10.77 15.86
C ILE A 544 -5.64 -11.37 16.93
N SER A 545 -5.47 -12.65 17.27
CA SER A 545 -6.28 -13.33 18.29
C SER A 545 -6.01 -12.75 19.70
N GLU A 546 -4.74 -12.51 20.05
CA GLU A 546 -4.33 -11.81 21.27
C GLU A 546 -4.95 -10.40 21.34
N MET A 547 -4.95 -9.66 20.22
CA MET A 547 -5.54 -8.31 20.13
C MET A 547 -7.08 -8.29 20.21
N MET A 548 -7.77 -9.37 19.83
CA MET A 548 -9.22 -9.50 20.03
C MET A 548 -9.59 -9.90 21.46
N GLN A 549 -8.74 -10.70 22.12
CA GLN A 549 -8.98 -11.15 23.49
C GLN A 549 -8.63 -10.11 24.55
N ALA A 550 -7.68 -9.20 24.28
CA ALA A 550 -7.22 -8.16 25.21
C ALA A 550 -8.31 -7.15 25.63
N HIS A 551 -8.26 -6.70 26.89
CA HIS A 551 -9.24 -5.77 27.47
C HIS A 551 -9.29 -4.39 26.79
N ASP A 552 -8.16 -3.97 26.21
CA ASP A 552 -7.97 -2.73 25.46
C ASP A 552 -8.11 -2.93 23.94
N GLY A 553 -8.62 -4.10 23.53
CA GLY A 553 -9.00 -4.44 22.17
C GLY A 553 -10.34 -3.82 21.73
N PRO A 554 -10.92 -4.30 20.62
CA PRO A 554 -12.18 -3.75 20.08
C PRO A 554 -13.42 -4.02 20.95
N SER A 555 -13.39 -5.04 21.80
CA SER A 555 -14.52 -5.43 22.66
C SER A 555 -14.41 -4.77 24.04
N GLY A 556 -15.51 -4.20 24.53
CA GLY A 556 -15.57 -3.59 25.87
C GLY A 556 -17.00 -3.17 26.24
N ASP A 557 -17.17 -2.54 27.42
CA ASP A 557 -18.49 -2.22 27.97
C ASP A 557 -19.36 -1.37 27.03
N ALA A 558 -18.74 -0.47 26.26
CA ALA A 558 -19.44 0.38 25.31
C ALA A 558 -20.13 -0.44 24.20
N THR A 559 -19.48 -1.45 23.61
CA THR A 559 -20.11 -2.25 22.54
C THR A 559 -21.28 -3.06 23.09
N GLN A 560 -21.12 -3.64 24.28
CA GLN A 560 -22.18 -4.39 24.98
C GLN A 560 -23.39 -3.51 25.34
N ASN A 561 -23.16 -2.28 25.84
CA ASN A 561 -24.22 -1.33 26.19
C ASN A 561 -25.02 -0.83 24.98
N PHE A 562 -24.45 -0.84 23.78
CA PHE A 562 -25.16 -0.59 22.52
C PHE A 562 -25.84 -1.84 21.94
N GLY A 563 -25.82 -2.97 22.67
CA GLY A 563 -26.40 -4.24 22.24
C GLY A 563 -25.57 -4.98 21.17
N LEU A 564 -24.28 -4.63 21.02
CA LEU A 564 -23.38 -5.22 20.04
C LEU A 564 -22.52 -6.31 20.72
N ARG A 565 -22.61 -7.55 20.23
CA ARG A 565 -21.81 -8.68 20.70
C ARG A 565 -20.88 -9.14 19.59
N ILE A 566 -19.58 -9.12 19.86
CA ILE A 566 -18.53 -9.54 18.93
C ILE A 566 -18.19 -11.00 19.26
N ASP A 567 -18.30 -11.88 18.26
CA ASP A 567 -17.75 -13.23 18.33
C ASP A 567 -16.22 -13.14 18.29
N LYS A 568 -15.54 -13.78 19.24
CA LYS A 568 -14.09 -13.56 19.45
C LYS A 568 -13.21 -14.48 18.63
N ASP A 569 -13.78 -15.49 17.98
CA ASP A 569 -13.05 -16.41 17.12
C ASP A 569 -13.09 -15.96 15.65
N MET A 570 -12.05 -16.32 14.91
CA MET A 570 -11.93 -16.00 13.48
C MET A 570 -13.00 -16.72 12.67
N THR A 571 -13.59 -16.02 11.68
CA THR A 571 -14.58 -16.63 10.79
C THR A 571 -13.96 -17.82 10.05
N TYR A 572 -14.49 -19.02 10.30
CA TYR A 572 -14.22 -20.22 9.50
C TYR A 572 -14.93 -20.09 8.14
N VAL A 573 -14.16 -20.22 7.06
CA VAL A 573 -14.65 -20.13 5.67
C VAL A 573 -14.11 -21.29 4.86
N GLU A 574 -14.98 -21.94 4.09
CA GLU A 574 -14.56 -22.87 3.06
C GLU A 574 -14.17 -22.06 1.81
N GLY A 575 -12.89 -22.13 1.44
CA GLY A 575 -12.35 -21.57 0.21
C GLY A 575 -12.14 -22.65 -0.85
N ARG A 576 -11.73 -22.25 -2.05
CA ARG A 576 -11.28 -23.16 -3.12
C ARG A 576 -9.87 -22.81 -3.56
N VAL A 577 -9.14 -23.77 -4.10
CA VAL A 577 -7.86 -23.54 -4.78
C VAL A 577 -8.02 -23.96 -6.24
N ILE A 578 -8.14 -22.95 -7.11
CA ILE A 578 -8.22 -23.13 -8.57
C ILE A 578 -6.83 -23.52 -9.08
N GLY A 579 -6.75 -24.52 -9.97
CA GLY A 579 -5.48 -24.95 -10.57
C GLY A 579 -4.90 -23.92 -11.55
N PRO A 580 -3.56 -23.81 -11.67
CA PRO A 580 -2.92 -22.90 -12.62
C PRO A 580 -3.25 -23.28 -14.09
N PRO A 581 -3.04 -22.37 -15.05
CA PRO A 581 -3.04 -22.71 -16.47
C PRO A 581 -1.73 -23.42 -16.87
N ASP A 582 -1.78 -24.22 -17.94
CA ASP A 582 -0.59 -24.62 -18.67
C ASP A 582 -0.09 -23.45 -19.55
N LEU A 583 1.24 -23.32 -19.67
CA LEU A 583 1.87 -22.22 -20.41
C LEU A 583 2.55 -22.72 -21.69
N LYS A 584 2.48 -21.93 -22.76
CA LYS A 584 3.34 -22.05 -23.93
C LYS A 584 4.64 -21.29 -23.67
N LEU A 585 5.77 -21.95 -23.90
CA LEU A 585 7.12 -21.38 -23.94
C LEU A 585 7.79 -21.79 -25.26
N GLY A 586 8.95 -21.20 -25.58
CA GLY A 586 9.75 -21.68 -26.70
C GLY A 586 10.57 -22.89 -26.30
N GLY A 587 10.70 -23.88 -27.19
CA GLY A 587 11.55 -25.05 -26.97
C GLY A 587 13.05 -24.78 -27.20
N PRO A 588 13.92 -25.77 -26.96
CA PRO A 588 15.36 -25.68 -27.26
C PRO A 588 15.68 -25.64 -28.76
N ASP A 589 14.80 -26.21 -29.58
CA ASP A 589 14.90 -26.34 -31.04
C ASP A 589 14.17 -25.23 -31.82
N GLY A 590 13.46 -24.34 -31.12
CA GLY A 590 12.60 -23.31 -31.71
C GLY A 590 11.14 -23.74 -31.92
N SER A 591 10.73 -24.92 -31.44
CA SER A 591 9.32 -25.32 -31.35
C SER A 591 8.59 -24.59 -30.20
N LEU A 592 7.33 -24.95 -29.93
CA LEU A 592 6.54 -24.42 -28.82
C LEU A 592 6.20 -25.52 -27.82
N ASP A 593 6.80 -25.44 -26.63
CA ASP A 593 6.61 -26.39 -25.54
C ASP A 593 5.44 -26.01 -24.63
N ILE A 594 4.64 -27.01 -24.25
CA ILE A 594 3.55 -26.87 -23.27
C ILE A 594 4.08 -27.25 -21.88
N VAL A 595 4.38 -26.22 -21.08
CA VAL A 595 4.95 -26.38 -19.74
C VAL A 595 3.86 -26.32 -18.67
N ARG A 596 3.72 -27.43 -17.95
CA ARG A 596 2.91 -27.53 -16.73
C ARG A 596 3.57 -26.73 -15.61
N VAL A 597 2.81 -25.85 -14.98
CA VAL A 597 3.26 -24.98 -13.88
C VAL A 597 3.44 -25.78 -12.58
N GLU A 598 4.44 -25.43 -11.77
CA GLU A 598 4.70 -26.08 -10.47
C GLU A 598 3.53 -25.86 -9.48
N ASN A 599 2.79 -26.91 -9.13
CA ASN A 599 1.59 -26.83 -8.27
C ASN A 599 1.76 -26.10 -6.92
N GLU A 600 2.94 -26.12 -6.31
CA GLU A 600 3.16 -25.51 -4.98
C GLU A 600 3.33 -23.99 -5.04
N LYS A 601 4.23 -23.51 -5.90
CA LYS A 601 4.64 -22.09 -5.95
C LYS A 601 4.08 -21.37 -7.17
N CYS A 602 3.47 -22.10 -8.09
CA CYS A 602 3.02 -21.70 -9.41
C CYS A 602 4.10 -21.03 -10.27
N GLN A 603 5.36 -21.42 -10.12
CA GLN A 603 6.48 -20.86 -10.89
C GLN A 603 6.79 -21.72 -12.11
N TRP A 604 7.43 -21.12 -13.12
CA TRP A 604 8.00 -21.81 -14.26
C TRP A 604 9.46 -21.39 -14.47
N ASN A 605 10.19 -22.15 -15.27
CA ASN A 605 11.63 -22.01 -15.43
C ASN A 605 12.05 -21.88 -16.90
N LEU A 606 13.08 -21.08 -17.15
CA LEU A 606 13.71 -20.82 -18.44
C LEU A 606 15.19 -21.23 -18.40
N ALA A 607 15.44 -22.44 -17.88
CA ALA A 607 16.75 -23.09 -17.93
C ALA A 607 16.83 -24.04 -19.14
N GLU A 608 15.76 -24.77 -19.39
CA GLU A 608 15.58 -25.70 -20.52
C GLU A 608 14.59 -25.14 -21.57
N ASN A 609 13.89 -24.05 -21.26
CA ASN A 609 12.92 -23.38 -22.16
C ASN A 609 13.39 -21.97 -22.53
N SER A 610 13.02 -21.52 -23.73
CA SER A 610 13.20 -20.18 -24.27
C SER A 610 11.91 -19.33 -24.20
N VAL A 611 11.95 -18.07 -24.64
CA VAL A 611 10.74 -17.23 -24.73
C VAL A 611 9.95 -17.53 -26.01
N VAL A 612 8.62 -17.41 -25.97
CA VAL A 612 7.71 -17.71 -27.10
C VAL A 612 8.05 -16.94 -28.37
N GLU A 613 8.44 -15.67 -28.25
CA GLU A 613 8.89 -14.86 -29.38
C GLU A 613 10.05 -13.96 -28.92
N GLY A 614 11.27 -14.37 -29.23
CA GLY A 614 12.49 -13.62 -28.96
C GLY A 614 12.75 -12.56 -30.03
N LYS A 615 12.80 -11.29 -29.64
CA LYS A 615 13.13 -10.19 -30.55
C LYS A 615 14.63 -10.09 -30.78
N GLN A 616 15.02 -10.15 -32.05
CA GLN A 616 16.39 -9.95 -32.51
C GLN A 616 16.89 -8.53 -32.18
N ILE A 617 18.12 -8.42 -31.65
CA ILE A 617 18.75 -7.19 -31.16
C ILE A 617 20.07 -6.96 -31.88
N ASP A 618 19.99 -6.44 -33.11
CA ASP A 618 21.16 -6.12 -33.94
C ASP A 618 21.86 -4.82 -33.51
N ARG A 619 21.06 -3.81 -33.11
CA ARG A 619 21.50 -2.42 -33.00
C ARG A 619 21.22 -1.90 -31.59
N TRP A 620 22.17 -2.14 -30.69
CA TRP A 620 22.12 -1.63 -29.32
C TRP A 620 23.42 -0.95 -28.91
N ALA A 621 23.36 -0.20 -27.81
CA ALA A 621 24.51 0.46 -27.21
C ALA A 621 24.54 0.26 -25.69
N LEU A 622 25.74 0.25 -25.12
CA LEU A 622 25.99 0.22 -23.69
C LEU A 622 26.46 1.60 -23.22
N ILE A 623 25.85 2.15 -22.17
CA ILE A 623 26.38 3.29 -21.42
C ILE A 623 26.73 2.82 -20.01
N GLU A 624 27.99 3.03 -19.64
CA GLU A 624 28.62 2.63 -18.39
C GLU A 624 28.85 3.90 -17.54
N PHE A 625 28.33 3.96 -16.31
CA PHE A 625 28.38 5.15 -15.45
C PHE A 625 29.27 5.01 -14.19
N SER A 626 29.95 3.86 -14.00
CA SER A 626 30.80 3.57 -12.85
C SER A 626 32.28 3.95 -13.03
N SER A 627 32.64 4.66 -14.10
CA SER A 627 34.04 4.99 -14.42
C SER A 627 34.77 5.82 -13.35
N SER A 628 34.05 6.45 -12.40
CA SER A 628 34.61 7.17 -11.24
C SER A 628 34.54 6.41 -9.91
N VAL A 629 34.17 5.13 -9.90
CA VAL A 629 34.00 4.30 -8.70
C VAL A 629 35.06 3.19 -8.68
N SER A 630 35.36 2.62 -7.50
CA SER A 630 36.31 1.51 -7.34
C SER A 630 35.82 0.22 -8.02
N LEU A 631 34.57 -0.17 -7.78
CA LEU A 631 33.93 -1.35 -8.38
C LEU A 631 33.33 -1.04 -9.76
N LYS A 632 34.21 -0.84 -10.75
CA LYS A 632 33.84 -0.59 -12.14
C LYS A 632 33.19 -1.81 -12.80
N LEU A 633 32.38 -1.59 -13.85
CA LEU A 633 31.82 -2.67 -14.67
C LEU A 633 32.92 -3.42 -15.46
N LYS A 634 32.95 -4.75 -15.36
CA LYS A 634 33.71 -5.64 -16.24
C LYS A 634 33.02 -5.77 -17.60
N ALA A 635 32.98 -4.67 -18.37
CA ALA A 635 32.08 -4.49 -19.51
C ALA A 635 32.07 -5.66 -20.53
N LYS A 636 33.24 -6.15 -20.95
CA LYS A 636 33.34 -7.30 -21.88
C LYS A 636 32.61 -8.55 -21.35
N GLY A 637 32.91 -8.98 -20.13
CA GLY A 637 32.27 -10.14 -19.51
C GLY A 637 30.77 -9.95 -19.24
N PHE A 638 30.33 -8.71 -18.95
CA PHE A 638 28.89 -8.42 -18.86
C PHE A 638 28.19 -8.53 -20.22
N ILE A 639 28.79 -8.01 -21.29
CA ILE A 639 28.26 -8.12 -22.67
C ILE A 639 28.18 -9.60 -23.07
N GLU A 640 29.25 -10.35 -22.89
CA GLU A 640 29.33 -11.77 -23.22
C GLU A 640 28.29 -12.60 -22.45
N ASN A 641 28.23 -12.45 -21.12
CA ASN A 641 27.25 -13.14 -20.29
C ASN A 641 25.80 -12.77 -20.66
N LEU A 642 25.54 -11.49 -20.98
CA LEU A 642 24.22 -11.04 -21.41
C LEU A 642 23.85 -11.61 -22.79
N ARG A 643 24.75 -11.56 -23.78
CA ARG A 643 24.51 -12.15 -25.11
C ARG A 643 24.28 -13.66 -25.04
N ASN A 644 25.08 -14.35 -24.24
CA ASN A 644 24.95 -15.80 -24.05
C ASN A 644 23.64 -16.16 -23.32
N ARG A 645 23.23 -15.41 -22.28
CA ARG A 645 21.94 -15.64 -21.63
C ARG A 645 20.76 -15.29 -22.55
N SER A 646 20.81 -14.19 -23.29
CA SER A 646 19.81 -13.85 -24.30
C SER A 646 19.67 -14.97 -25.34
N ARG A 647 20.78 -15.48 -25.90
CA ARG A 647 20.76 -16.60 -26.87
C ARG A 647 20.15 -17.87 -26.26
N SER A 648 20.48 -18.22 -25.01
CA SER A 648 19.87 -19.35 -24.30
C SER A 648 18.36 -19.19 -24.02
N LEU A 649 17.82 -17.99 -24.25
CA LEU A 649 16.41 -17.66 -24.10
C LEU A 649 15.71 -17.41 -25.44
N GLY A 650 16.34 -17.75 -26.58
CA GLY A 650 15.79 -17.50 -27.92
C GLY A 650 15.89 -16.05 -28.40
N ILE A 651 16.60 -15.19 -27.65
CA ILE A 651 16.75 -13.76 -27.96
C ILE A 651 18.11 -13.55 -28.63
N CYS A 652 18.13 -13.54 -29.96
CA CYS A 652 19.34 -13.25 -30.74
C CYS A 652 19.82 -11.82 -30.47
N MET A 653 21.07 -11.66 -30.02
CA MET A 653 21.63 -10.38 -29.57
C MET A 653 23.07 -10.24 -30.05
N GLU A 654 23.34 -9.18 -30.82
CA GLU A 654 24.67 -8.93 -31.39
C GLU A 654 25.62 -8.21 -30.44
N GLU A 655 26.86 -7.96 -30.88
CA GLU A 655 27.75 -7.03 -30.16
C GLU A 655 27.16 -5.60 -30.19
N PRO A 656 27.35 -4.80 -29.11
CA PRO A 656 26.86 -3.43 -29.08
C PRO A 656 27.63 -2.57 -30.08
N LEU A 657 26.92 -1.77 -30.90
CA LEU A 657 27.54 -0.84 -31.84
C LEU A 657 28.47 0.17 -31.12
N LEU A 658 28.15 0.51 -29.88
CA LEU A 658 28.92 1.44 -29.06
C LEU A 658 28.90 1.02 -27.58
N CYS A 659 30.07 1.05 -26.95
CA CYS A 659 30.22 1.09 -25.50
C CYS A 659 30.76 2.48 -25.12
N HIS A 660 29.97 3.25 -24.37
CA HIS A 660 30.33 4.59 -23.91
C HIS A 660 30.57 4.58 -22.40
N PHE A 661 31.71 5.10 -21.95
CA PHE A 661 32.15 5.07 -20.56
C PHE A 661 32.13 6.49 -19.97
N THR A 662 31.39 6.68 -18.89
CA THR A 662 31.20 7.97 -18.22
C THR A 662 30.97 7.79 -16.72
N SER A 663 30.59 8.86 -16.02
CA SER A 663 30.38 8.89 -14.57
C SER A 663 28.93 9.21 -14.21
N MET A 664 28.53 8.88 -12.97
CA MET A 664 27.23 9.28 -12.43
C MET A 664 26.97 10.81 -12.45
N ARG A 665 27.99 11.65 -12.70
CA ARG A 665 27.88 13.12 -12.83
C ARG A 665 26.98 13.57 -13.99
N GLU A 666 26.74 12.72 -14.99
CA GLU A 666 25.80 13.05 -16.08
C GLU A 666 24.37 13.17 -15.58
N PHE A 667 24.01 12.38 -14.56
CA PHE A 667 22.72 12.48 -13.89
C PHE A 667 22.55 13.76 -13.04
N SER A 668 23.48 14.73 -13.08
CA SER A 668 23.33 16.02 -12.38
C SER A 668 22.24 16.92 -12.98
N SER A 669 21.93 16.78 -14.27
CA SER A 669 20.93 17.60 -14.95
C SER A 669 20.31 16.90 -16.16
N VAL A 670 19.15 17.39 -16.59
CA VAL A 670 18.45 16.93 -17.79
C VAL A 670 19.30 17.15 -19.04
N THR A 671 19.88 18.35 -19.20
CA THR A 671 20.63 18.76 -20.39
C THR A 671 21.78 17.80 -20.71
N LYS A 672 22.61 17.46 -19.71
CA LYS A 672 23.74 16.55 -19.88
C LYS A 672 23.32 15.15 -20.35
N LEU A 673 22.28 14.58 -19.75
CA LEU A 673 21.76 13.27 -20.16
C LEU A 673 21.17 13.31 -21.57
N GLU A 674 20.57 14.42 -21.97
CA GLU A 674 20.06 14.61 -23.33
C GLU A 674 21.19 14.75 -24.36
N GLU A 675 22.23 15.51 -24.05
CA GLU A 675 23.46 15.64 -24.85
C GLU A 675 24.19 14.29 -24.96
N LEU A 676 24.33 13.55 -23.85
CA LEU A 676 24.90 12.21 -23.80
C LEU A 676 24.13 11.22 -24.69
N LEU A 677 22.79 11.15 -24.54
CA LEU A 677 21.96 10.25 -25.34
C LEU A 677 22.00 10.61 -26.83
N LYS A 678 21.92 11.92 -27.17
CA LYS A 678 22.06 12.41 -28.55
C LYS A 678 23.43 12.06 -29.13
N SER A 679 24.51 12.23 -28.36
CA SER A 679 25.88 11.88 -28.77
C SER A 679 26.05 10.38 -29.00
N VAL A 680 25.53 9.54 -28.09
CA VAL A 680 25.54 8.06 -28.23
C VAL A 680 24.76 7.61 -29.47
N ILE A 681 23.58 8.18 -29.71
CA ILE A 681 22.76 7.89 -30.91
C ILE A 681 23.47 8.36 -32.19
N GLN A 682 24.08 9.55 -32.20
CA GLN A 682 24.81 10.06 -33.36
C GLN A 682 26.05 9.21 -33.67
N GLN A 683 26.80 8.77 -32.64
CA GLN A 683 27.94 7.87 -32.79
C GLN A 683 27.52 6.49 -33.29
N ALA A 684 26.38 5.95 -32.83
CA ALA A 684 25.83 4.70 -33.36
C ALA A 684 25.38 4.85 -34.82
N ARG A 685 24.74 5.97 -35.19
CA ARG A 685 24.34 6.27 -36.59
C ARG A 685 25.51 6.34 -37.57
N ARG A 686 26.72 6.70 -37.11
CA ARG A 686 27.95 6.63 -37.92
C ARG A 686 28.42 5.20 -38.22
N LYS A 687 27.88 4.19 -37.53
CA LYS A 687 28.18 2.76 -37.73
C LYS A 687 27.04 1.96 -38.36
N SER A 688 25.80 2.46 -38.31
CA SER A 688 24.64 1.84 -38.93
C SER A 688 23.61 2.91 -39.30
N TRP A 689 23.10 2.89 -40.53
CA TRP A 689 22.06 3.83 -40.98
C TRP A 689 20.75 3.69 -40.19
N ASN A 690 20.46 2.48 -39.70
CA ASN A 690 19.24 2.18 -38.96
C ASN A 690 19.33 2.60 -37.49
N ALA A 691 18.19 2.99 -36.91
CA ALA A 691 18.13 3.42 -35.51
C ALA A 691 18.52 2.31 -34.52
N LEU A 692 19.03 2.75 -33.35
CA LEU A 692 19.21 1.89 -32.17
C LEU A 692 17.86 1.39 -31.67
N GLN A 693 17.76 0.08 -31.43
CA GLN A 693 16.60 -0.56 -30.83
C GLN A 693 16.54 -0.33 -29.32
N ILE A 694 17.69 -0.35 -28.65
CA ILE A 694 17.79 -0.21 -27.18
C ILE A 694 19.15 0.34 -26.73
N ILE A 695 19.14 1.10 -25.64
CA ILE A 695 20.34 1.48 -24.88
C ILE A 695 20.29 0.80 -23.50
N ILE A 696 21.37 0.11 -23.13
CA ILE A 696 21.56 -0.48 -21.81
C ILE A 696 22.41 0.45 -20.96
N CYS A 697 21.88 0.89 -19.82
CA CYS A 697 22.51 1.85 -18.92
C CYS A 697 22.92 1.15 -17.61
N VAL A 698 24.23 0.93 -17.41
CA VAL A 698 24.76 0.31 -16.19
C VAL A 698 25.20 1.39 -15.22
N MET A 699 24.44 1.55 -14.14
CA MET A 699 24.62 2.57 -13.11
C MET A 699 25.48 2.03 -11.96
N ALA A 700 26.33 2.86 -11.35
CA ALA A 700 27.08 2.44 -10.16
C ALA A 700 26.15 2.22 -8.95
N GLU A 701 25.14 3.07 -8.81
CA GLU A 701 24.28 3.17 -7.63
C GLU A 701 22.85 3.63 -8.00
N LYS A 702 21.92 3.57 -7.05
CA LYS A 702 20.58 4.16 -7.17
C LYS A 702 20.70 5.69 -7.07
N HIS A 703 20.41 6.42 -8.14
CA HIS A 703 20.60 7.87 -8.18
C HIS A 703 19.33 8.63 -8.61
N HIS A 704 19.01 9.74 -7.93
CA HIS A 704 17.78 10.52 -8.15
C HIS A 704 17.58 10.95 -9.60
N GLY A 705 18.66 11.29 -10.32
CA GLY A 705 18.61 11.69 -11.73
C GLY A 705 18.16 10.59 -12.71
N TYR A 706 17.92 9.35 -12.27
CA TYR A 706 17.23 8.32 -13.06
C TYR A 706 15.94 8.84 -13.72
N LYS A 707 15.24 9.77 -13.04
CA LYS A 707 14.06 10.45 -13.58
C LYS A 707 14.33 11.24 -14.87
N TYR A 708 15.50 11.87 -14.99
CA TYR A 708 15.90 12.60 -16.18
C TYR A 708 16.15 11.64 -17.35
N LEU A 709 16.92 10.57 -17.11
CA LEU A 709 17.20 9.54 -18.11
C LEU A 709 15.89 8.97 -18.68
N LYS A 710 14.93 8.66 -17.82
CA LYS A 710 13.63 8.14 -18.24
C LYS A 710 12.78 9.18 -18.97
N TRP A 711 12.59 10.37 -18.43
CA TRP A 711 11.83 11.42 -19.11
C TRP A 711 12.41 11.78 -20.48
N VAL A 712 13.72 12.01 -20.58
CA VAL A 712 14.38 12.38 -21.85
C VAL A 712 14.29 11.26 -22.89
N SER A 713 14.57 10.01 -22.51
CA SER A 713 14.51 8.89 -23.47
C SER A 713 13.07 8.60 -23.94
N GLU A 714 12.08 8.77 -23.06
CA GLU A 714 10.70 8.31 -23.31
C GLU A 714 9.75 9.40 -23.85
N THR A 715 10.09 10.69 -23.69
CA THR A 715 9.30 11.82 -24.23
C THR A 715 10.03 12.63 -25.31
N ARG A 716 11.36 12.83 -25.19
CA ARG A 716 12.13 13.74 -26.07
C ARG A 716 12.94 13.07 -27.19
N ILE A 717 13.42 11.85 -26.97
CA ILE A 717 14.41 11.20 -27.87
C ILE A 717 13.85 9.97 -28.60
N GLY A 718 12.89 9.24 -28.03
CA GLY A 718 12.31 8.07 -28.69
C GLY A 718 13.16 6.81 -28.66
N VAL A 719 13.95 6.59 -27.60
CA VAL A 719 14.82 5.40 -27.48
C VAL A 719 14.48 4.55 -26.27
N VAL A 720 14.36 3.23 -26.48
CA VAL A 720 14.15 2.27 -25.39
C VAL A 720 15.38 2.24 -24.47
N THR A 721 15.17 2.38 -23.17
CA THR A 721 16.24 2.28 -22.16
C THR A 721 15.99 1.18 -21.14
N GLN A 722 16.99 0.32 -20.93
CA GLN A 722 17.03 -0.68 -19.84
C GLN A 722 18.19 -0.37 -18.90
N CYS A 723 17.91 -0.32 -17.59
CA CYS A 723 18.89 0.04 -16.57
C CYS A 723 19.19 -1.15 -15.64
N CYS A 724 20.41 -1.24 -15.12
CA CYS A 724 20.78 -2.14 -14.03
C CYS A 724 21.95 -1.55 -13.21
N LEU A 725 22.27 -2.17 -12.07
CA LEU A 725 23.40 -1.76 -11.23
C LEU A 725 24.65 -2.57 -11.55
N SER A 726 25.82 -1.91 -11.54
CA SER A 726 27.12 -2.54 -11.85
C SER A 726 27.43 -3.73 -10.93
N ILE A 727 26.99 -3.72 -9.68
CA ILE A 727 27.17 -4.83 -8.73
C ILE A 727 26.50 -6.14 -9.21
N HIS A 728 25.28 -6.08 -9.75
CA HIS A 728 24.59 -7.26 -10.26
C HIS A 728 25.12 -7.66 -11.65
N ALA A 729 25.44 -6.67 -12.49
CA ALA A 729 26.06 -6.88 -13.80
C ALA A 729 27.45 -7.55 -13.70
N ASN A 730 28.24 -7.20 -12.68
CA ASN A 730 29.52 -7.83 -12.34
C ASN A 730 29.37 -9.21 -11.69
N ARG A 731 28.31 -9.45 -10.90
CA ARG A 731 28.02 -10.78 -10.34
C ARG A 731 27.60 -11.76 -11.45
N GLY A 732 26.93 -11.29 -12.50
CA GLY A 732 26.65 -12.08 -13.72
C GLY A 732 25.67 -13.24 -13.51
N ASP A 733 24.88 -13.22 -12.44
CA ASP A 733 23.97 -14.32 -12.07
C ASP A 733 22.92 -14.62 -13.16
N ASN A 734 22.67 -15.91 -13.41
CA ASN A 734 21.78 -16.39 -14.47
C ASN A 734 20.30 -16.03 -14.26
N GLN A 735 19.87 -15.89 -13.00
CA GLN A 735 18.50 -15.46 -12.66
C GLN A 735 18.34 -13.95 -12.85
N PHE A 736 19.33 -13.16 -12.45
CA PHE A 736 19.41 -11.72 -12.72
C PHE A 736 19.45 -11.43 -14.22
N LEU A 737 20.32 -12.10 -14.98
CA LEU A 737 20.44 -11.93 -16.43
C LEU A 737 19.16 -12.37 -17.14
N GLY A 738 18.57 -13.51 -16.79
CA GLY A 738 17.28 -13.93 -17.36
C GLY A 738 16.15 -12.91 -17.08
N ASN A 739 16.06 -12.40 -15.84
CA ASN A 739 15.13 -11.33 -15.47
C ASN A 739 15.45 -9.97 -16.12
N LEU A 740 16.62 -9.81 -16.75
CA LEU A 740 17.00 -8.64 -17.54
C LEU A 740 16.59 -8.85 -19.02
N CYS A 741 16.91 -10.01 -19.59
CA CYS A 741 16.50 -10.43 -20.94
C CYS A 741 14.97 -10.37 -21.13
N LEU A 742 14.19 -10.89 -20.16
CA LEU A 742 12.72 -10.81 -20.19
C LEU A 742 12.19 -9.37 -20.31
N LYS A 743 12.80 -8.41 -19.61
CA LYS A 743 12.42 -6.99 -19.68
C LYS A 743 12.80 -6.34 -21.01
N ILE A 744 13.95 -6.74 -21.57
CA ILE A 744 14.42 -6.28 -22.87
C ILE A 744 13.49 -6.78 -23.98
N ASN A 745 13.14 -8.07 -23.97
CA ASN A 745 12.27 -8.68 -24.98
C ASN A 745 10.88 -8.04 -24.99
N ALA A 746 10.24 -7.91 -23.82
CA ALA A 746 8.93 -7.26 -23.69
C ALA A 746 8.93 -5.81 -24.16
N LYS A 747 10.01 -5.04 -23.90
CA LYS A 747 10.15 -3.67 -24.39
C LYS A 747 10.28 -3.56 -25.90
N LEU A 748 10.91 -4.55 -26.53
CA LEU A 748 11.04 -4.64 -27.99
C LEU A 748 9.81 -5.30 -28.66
N GLY A 749 8.75 -5.58 -27.89
CA GLY A 749 7.48 -6.12 -28.39
C GLY A 749 7.47 -7.64 -28.61
N GLY A 750 8.39 -8.38 -28.00
CA GLY A 750 8.40 -9.85 -28.00
C GLY A 750 7.38 -10.47 -27.05
N SER A 751 7.28 -11.80 -27.09
CA SER A 751 6.39 -12.62 -26.27
C SER A 751 7.22 -13.48 -25.31
N ASN A 752 7.00 -13.33 -24.00
CA ASN A 752 7.81 -14.02 -22.98
C ASN A 752 7.25 -15.39 -22.59
N ALA A 753 5.94 -15.47 -22.44
CA ALA A 753 5.17 -16.68 -22.14
C ALA A 753 3.72 -16.42 -22.58
N GLU A 754 3.01 -17.47 -23.00
CA GLU A 754 1.61 -17.40 -23.42
C GLU A 754 0.78 -18.48 -22.73
N LEU A 755 -0.54 -18.32 -22.73
CA LEU A 755 -1.44 -19.33 -22.19
C LEU A 755 -1.66 -20.44 -23.23
N THR A 756 -1.60 -21.70 -22.79
CA THR A 756 -1.93 -22.84 -23.66
C THR A 756 -3.43 -22.88 -23.93
N GLN A 757 -4.21 -22.69 -22.85
CA GLN A 757 -5.67 -22.76 -22.81
C GLN A 757 -6.28 -21.42 -23.24
N ARG A 758 -7.47 -21.48 -23.87
CA ARG A 758 -8.32 -20.30 -24.13
C ARG A 758 -8.62 -19.58 -22.81
N LEU A 759 -8.71 -18.25 -22.84
CA LEU A 759 -9.24 -17.50 -21.71
C LEU A 759 -10.75 -17.82 -21.55
N PRO A 760 -11.24 -18.20 -20.35
CA PRO A 760 -12.62 -18.63 -20.18
C PRO A 760 -13.65 -17.59 -20.65
N HIS A 761 -14.84 -18.07 -21.04
CA HIS A 761 -16.03 -17.27 -21.41
C HIS A 761 -15.94 -16.49 -22.74
N PHE A 762 -14.85 -16.62 -23.52
CA PHE A 762 -14.71 -15.96 -24.83
C PHE A 762 -14.57 -16.97 -25.97
N GLU A 763 -15.17 -16.69 -27.12
CA GLU A 763 -15.22 -17.59 -28.29
C GLU A 763 -14.07 -17.34 -29.29
N GLU A 764 -14.16 -17.85 -30.52
CA GLU A 764 -13.12 -17.73 -31.57
C GLU A 764 -13.23 -16.45 -32.39
N GLU A 765 -14.47 -16.03 -32.62
CA GLU A 765 -14.86 -14.83 -33.35
C GLU A 765 -14.78 -13.56 -32.47
N ASP A 766 -14.60 -13.74 -31.16
CA ASP A 766 -14.38 -12.65 -30.21
C ASP A 766 -13.01 -11.99 -30.41
N HIS A 767 -12.98 -10.67 -30.26
CA HIS A 767 -11.78 -9.85 -30.13
C HIS A 767 -11.83 -9.15 -28.77
N VAL A 768 -11.05 -9.62 -27.79
CA VAL A 768 -11.11 -9.11 -26.41
C VAL A 768 -9.99 -8.11 -26.14
N MET A 769 -10.34 -6.99 -25.51
CA MET A 769 -9.40 -6.04 -24.92
C MET A 769 -9.52 -6.02 -23.39
N PHE A 770 -8.38 -6.20 -22.70
CA PHE A 770 -8.28 -5.99 -21.26
C PHE A 770 -7.65 -4.63 -20.99
N ILE A 771 -8.34 -3.80 -20.20
CA ILE A 771 -7.92 -2.45 -19.82
C ILE A 771 -7.55 -2.45 -18.33
N GLY A 772 -6.53 -1.69 -17.96
CA GLY A 772 -6.12 -1.48 -16.57
C GLY A 772 -5.93 0.00 -16.25
N ALA A 773 -6.31 0.44 -15.05
CA ALA A 773 -6.22 1.84 -14.64
C ALA A 773 -5.87 2.04 -13.14
N ASP A 774 -5.01 3.03 -12.88
CA ASP A 774 -4.56 3.50 -11.54
C ASP A 774 -4.42 5.03 -11.52
N VAL A 775 -4.46 5.63 -10.32
CA VAL A 775 -4.22 7.05 -10.09
C VAL A 775 -3.16 7.27 -8.99
N ASN A 776 -1.95 7.64 -9.41
CA ASN A 776 -0.86 7.92 -8.49
C ASN A 776 -1.02 9.31 -7.83
N HIS A 777 -1.35 9.36 -6.55
CA HIS A 777 -1.37 10.59 -5.75
C HIS A 777 0.01 11.01 -5.22
N PRO A 778 0.27 12.33 -5.04
CA PRO A 778 1.48 12.80 -4.37
C PRO A 778 1.49 12.52 -2.85
N VAL A 779 2.66 12.26 -2.29
CA VAL A 779 2.83 11.92 -0.86
C VAL A 779 2.37 13.05 0.07
N SER A 780 2.71 14.30 -0.24
CA SER A 780 2.35 15.45 0.59
C SER A 780 0.86 15.81 0.47
N LYS A 781 0.20 16.05 1.61
CA LYS A 781 -1.16 16.66 1.70
C LYS A 781 -1.15 18.19 1.58
N LYS A 782 0.03 18.82 1.41
CA LYS A 782 0.23 20.29 1.40
C LYS A 782 0.88 20.82 0.11
N SER A 783 0.82 20.09 -0.99
CA SER A 783 1.47 20.46 -2.26
C SER A 783 0.46 20.47 -3.39
N THR A 784 0.47 21.49 -4.23
CA THR A 784 -0.32 21.62 -5.47
C THR A 784 0.09 20.64 -6.59
N THR A 785 0.78 19.54 -6.25
CA THR A 785 1.22 18.55 -7.24
C THR A 785 0.00 17.80 -7.83
N PRO A 786 -0.14 17.68 -9.16
CA PRO A 786 -1.21 16.90 -9.79
C PRO A 786 -1.15 15.41 -9.42
N SER A 787 -2.31 14.77 -9.41
CA SER A 787 -2.41 13.30 -9.50
C SER A 787 -2.06 12.87 -10.93
N ILE A 788 -1.56 11.64 -11.09
CA ILE A 788 -1.25 11.09 -12.41
C ILE A 788 -2.16 9.89 -12.63
N ALA A 789 -3.07 9.99 -13.58
CA ALA A 789 -3.84 8.85 -14.04
C ALA A 789 -3.05 8.09 -15.11
N ALA A 790 -3.19 6.77 -15.13
CA ALA A 790 -2.71 5.92 -16.21
C ALA A 790 -3.81 4.96 -16.67
N VAL A 791 -3.85 4.71 -17.97
CA VAL A 791 -4.69 3.67 -18.58
C VAL A 791 -3.80 2.85 -19.50
N VAL A 792 -3.88 1.54 -19.39
CA VAL A 792 -3.20 0.59 -20.28
C VAL A 792 -4.21 -0.34 -20.92
N SER A 793 -3.91 -0.84 -22.12
CA SER A 793 -4.69 -1.91 -22.73
C SER A 793 -3.80 -3.00 -23.30
N THR A 794 -4.33 -4.21 -23.41
CA THR A 794 -3.76 -5.25 -24.27
C THR A 794 -3.80 -4.82 -25.73
N VAL A 795 -2.86 -5.29 -26.53
CA VAL A 795 -2.80 -5.02 -27.99
C VAL A 795 -2.78 -6.27 -28.86
N ASN A 796 -2.58 -7.46 -28.27
CA ASN A 796 -2.64 -8.75 -28.95
C ASN A 796 -3.67 -9.69 -28.31
N TRP A 797 -4.53 -10.26 -29.15
CA TRP A 797 -5.48 -11.32 -28.81
C TRP A 797 -5.21 -12.52 -29.75
N PRO A 798 -5.28 -13.79 -29.28
CA PRO A 798 -5.65 -14.26 -27.94
C PRO A 798 -4.49 -14.37 -26.93
N ALA A 799 -3.28 -13.90 -27.26
CA ALA A 799 -2.09 -14.06 -26.40
C ALA A 799 -2.05 -13.17 -25.13
N VAL A 800 -2.67 -11.97 -25.15
CA VAL A 800 -3.00 -11.16 -23.95
C VAL A 800 -1.79 -10.84 -23.03
N ASN A 801 -0.63 -10.57 -23.65
CA ASN A 801 0.63 -10.34 -22.95
C ASN A 801 1.43 -9.10 -23.41
N LYS A 802 1.02 -8.43 -24.50
CA LYS A 802 1.58 -7.14 -24.96
C LYS A 802 0.61 -6.01 -24.67
N TYR A 803 1.14 -4.87 -24.20
CA TYR A 803 0.35 -3.74 -23.72
C TYR A 803 0.82 -2.39 -24.28
N ALA A 804 -0.12 -1.49 -24.56
CA ALA A 804 0.10 -0.06 -24.81
C ALA A 804 -0.42 0.79 -23.64
N ALA A 805 0.01 2.05 -23.55
CA ALA A 805 -0.27 2.90 -22.39
C ALA A 805 -0.57 4.36 -22.74
N ARG A 806 -1.41 5.00 -21.93
CA ARG A 806 -1.68 6.45 -21.90
C ARG A 806 -1.53 6.95 -20.46
N VAL A 807 -1.10 8.20 -20.31
CA VAL A 807 -0.82 8.83 -19.01
C VAL A 807 -1.26 10.29 -19.04
N CYS A 808 -2.01 10.74 -18.04
CA CYS A 808 -2.55 12.10 -17.99
C CYS A 808 -2.37 12.75 -16.59
N PRO A 809 -1.86 13.99 -16.51
CA PRO A 809 -1.89 14.77 -15.28
C PRO A 809 -3.30 15.32 -15.00
N GLN A 810 -3.77 15.15 -13.76
CA GLN A 810 -5.05 15.66 -13.31
C GLN A 810 -4.96 16.29 -11.91
N ASP A 811 -6.02 16.95 -11.47
CA ASP A 811 -6.00 17.78 -10.25
C ASP A 811 -5.53 17.08 -8.96
N HIS A 812 -5.08 17.90 -8.00
CA HIS A 812 -4.49 17.42 -6.77
C HIS A 812 -5.45 16.55 -5.95
N ARG A 813 -5.14 15.26 -5.84
CA ARG A 813 -5.93 14.22 -5.14
C ARG A 813 -7.32 13.96 -5.74
N THR A 814 -7.54 14.33 -6.99
CA THR A 814 -8.65 13.80 -7.78
C THR A 814 -8.38 12.32 -8.07
N GLU A 815 -9.22 11.44 -7.51
CA GLU A 815 -9.21 10.00 -7.78
C GLU A 815 -9.90 9.66 -9.10
N LYS A 816 -10.96 10.39 -9.47
CA LYS A 816 -11.64 10.22 -10.76
C LYS A 816 -10.66 10.43 -11.90
N ILE A 817 -10.58 9.50 -12.84
CA ILE A 817 -9.86 9.68 -14.10
C ILE A 817 -10.69 10.61 -14.99
N LEU A 818 -10.17 11.82 -15.25
CA LEU A 818 -10.96 12.89 -15.88
C LEU A 818 -11.20 12.72 -17.39
N GLU A 819 -10.41 11.88 -18.06
CA GLU A 819 -10.44 11.67 -19.52
C GLU A 819 -10.35 10.17 -19.86
N PHE A 820 -11.03 9.35 -19.07
CA PHE A 820 -10.93 7.90 -19.14
C PHE A 820 -11.36 7.36 -20.51
N GLY A 821 -12.48 7.86 -21.03
CA GLY A 821 -13.01 7.49 -22.33
C GLY A 821 -12.12 7.90 -23.50
N SER A 822 -11.48 9.09 -23.45
CA SER A 822 -10.55 9.48 -24.51
C SER A 822 -9.30 8.60 -24.53
N MET A 823 -8.71 8.32 -23.36
CA MET A 823 -7.55 7.42 -23.28
C MET A 823 -7.90 6.00 -23.75
N CYS A 824 -9.09 5.49 -23.43
CA CYS A 824 -9.55 4.19 -23.91
C CYS A 824 -9.81 4.19 -25.43
N ARG A 825 -10.41 5.24 -25.99
CA ARG A 825 -10.58 5.39 -27.45
C ARG A 825 -9.24 5.37 -28.18
N ASP A 826 -8.22 6.06 -27.67
CA ASP A 826 -6.90 6.11 -28.30
C ASP A 826 -6.16 4.75 -28.24
N LEU A 827 -6.47 3.93 -27.24
CA LEU A 827 -5.99 2.56 -27.11
C LEU A 827 -6.76 1.58 -28.02
N ILE A 828 -8.08 1.73 -28.14
CA ILE A 828 -8.93 0.97 -29.09
C ILE A 828 -8.52 1.29 -30.55
N ASN A 829 -8.23 2.55 -30.86
CA ASN A 829 -7.73 2.95 -32.18
C ASN A 829 -6.37 2.30 -32.49
N ASN A 830 -5.45 2.23 -31.51
CA ASN A 830 -4.19 1.51 -31.66
C ASN A 830 -4.40 -0.02 -31.84
N TYR A 831 -5.32 -0.63 -31.08
CA TYR A 831 -5.68 -2.03 -31.27
C TYR A 831 -6.24 -2.30 -32.67
N PHE A 832 -7.11 -1.42 -33.19
CA PHE A 832 -7.64 -1.51 -34.55
C PHE A 832 -6.55 -1.33 -35.63
N GLN A 833 -5.62 -0.40 -35.43
CA GLN A 833 -4.47 -0.23 -36.34
C GLN A 833 -3.60 -1.49 -36.44
N LEU A 834 -3.43 -2.22 -35.34
CA LEU A 834 -2.65 -3.46 -35.27
C LEU A 834 -3.43 -4.68 -35.78
N ASN A 835 -4.63 -4.93 -35.25
CA ASN A 835 -5.39 -6.17 -35.45
C ASN A 835 -6.41 -6.07 -36.61
N LYS A 836 -6.61 -4.89 -37.22
CA LYS A 836 -7.60 -4.57 -38.27
C LYS A 836 -9.09 -4.77 -37.89
N VAL A 837 -9.36 -5.22 -36.67
CA VAL A 837 -10.69 -5.39 -36.08
C VAL A 837 -10.75 -4.63 -34.75
N LYS A 838 -11.91 -4.08 -34.38
CA LYS A 838 -12.12 -3.45 -33.07
C LYS A 838 -12.55 -4.52 -32.05
N PRO A 839 -12.17 -4.40 -30.76
CA PRO A 839 -12.57 -5.39 -29.77
C PRO A 839 -14.08 -5.33 -29.50
N ASN A 840 -14.81 -6.42 -29.75
CA ASN A 840 -16.24 -6.52 -29.42
C ASN A 840 -16.48 -6.78 -27.91
N LYS A 841 -15.45 -7.26 -27.20
CA LYS A 841 -15.47 -7.52 -25.75
C LYS A 841 -14.44 -6.64 -25.04
N ILE A 842 -14.83 -5.97 -23.95
CA ILE A 842 -13.91 -5.16 -23.13
C ILE A 842 -14.04 -5.53 -21.65
N VAL A 843 -12.91 -5.77 -20.98
CA VAL A 843 -12.84 -6.00 -19.53
C VAL A 843 -11.92 -4.96 -18.90
N VAL A 844 -12.47 -4.12 -18.03
CA VAL A 844 -11.79 -3.00 -17.38
C VAL A 844 -11.46 -3.34 -15.93
N PHE A 845 -10.19 -3.21 -15.54
CA PHE A 845 -9.72 -3.34 -14.16
C PHE A 845 -9.25 -1.99 -13.57
N ARG A 846 -9.65 -1.68 -12.33
CA ARG A 846 -9.37 -0.41 -11.64
C ARG A 846 -8.84 -0.64 -10.22
N ASP A 847 -7.63 -0.18 -9.88
CA ASP A 847 -7.16 0.00 -8.48
C ASP A 847 -7.19 1.50 -8.13
N GLY A 848 -6.80 1.85 -6.90
CA GLY A 848 -6.83 3.20 -6.32
C GLY A 848 -8.09 3.48 -5.49
N VAL A 849 -9.25 3.05 -5.99
CA VAL A 849 -10.57 3.42 -5.45
C VAL A 849 -11.00 2.63 -4.20
N SER A 850 -11.65 3.33 -3.27
CA SER A 850 -12.34 2.73 -2.11
C SER A 850 -13.85 2.55 -2.35
N GLU A 851 -14.52 1.75 -1.51
CA GLU A 851 -15.98 1.49 -1.57
C GLU A 851 -16.83 2.76 -1.63
N GLY A 852 -16.39 3.83 -0.95
CA GLY A 852 -17.04 5.13 -0.97
C GLY A 852 -17.03 5.83 -2.33
N GLN A 853 -16.22 5.35 -3.28
CA GLN A 853 -15.97 5.92 -4.60
C GLN A 853 -16.40 5.01 -5.76
N PHE A 854 -16.84 3.76 -5.51
CA PHE A 854 -17.31 2.82 -6.56
C PHE A 854 -18.38 3.45 -7.46
N ASP A 855 -19.28 4.23 -6.86
CA ASP A 855 -20.31 5.01 -7.54
C ASP A 855 -19.77 5.97 -8.60
N MET A 856 -18.64 6.63 -8.35
CA MET A 856 -17.99 7.53 -9.31
C MET A 856 -17.38 6.75 -10.47
N VAL A 857 -16.82 5.56 -10.21
CA VAL A 857 -16.32 4.68 -11.28
C VAL A 857 -17.47 4.21 -12.17
N LEU A 858 -18.59 3.80 -11.54
CA LEU A 858 -19.74 3.23 -12.23
C LEU A 858 -20.62 4.27 -12.96
N ASN A 859 -20.87 5.43 -12.34
CA ASN A 859 -21.76 6.46 -12.88
C ASN A 859 -21.03 7.66 -13.50
N GLU A 860 -19.69 7.73 -13.43
CA GLU A 860 -18.91 8.75 -14.13
C GLU A 860 -17.82 8.17 -15.05
N GLU A 861 -16.91 7.31 -14.58
CA GLU A 861 -15.83 6.77 -15.43
C GLU A 861 -16.36 5.83 -16.53
N LEU A 862 -17.23 4.86 -16.20
CA LEU A 862 -17.88 3.99 -17.19
C LEU A 862 -18.76 4.77 -18.19
N SER A 863 -19.40 5.85 -17.73
CA SER A 863 -20.22 6.69 -18.59
C SER A 863 -19.37 7.49 -19.58
N ASP A 864 -18.23 8.05 -19.13
CA ASP A 864 -17.23 8.68 -20.00
C ASP A 864 -16.65 7.67 -21.01
N LEU A 865 -16.35 6.44 -20.58
CA LEU A 865 -15.93 5.35 -21.47
C LEU A 865 -16.97 5.09 -22.57
N LYS A 866 -18.22 4.82 -22.20
CA LYS A 866 -19.29 4.52 -23.16
C LYS A 866 -19.51 5.69 -24.13
N ASN A 867 -19.62 6.91 -23.62
CA ASN A 867 -19.82 8.12 -24.43
C ASN A 867 -18.65 8.40 -25.40
N ALA A 868 -17.43 7.98 -25.06
CA ALA A 868 -16.26 8.22 -25.91
C ALA A 868 -16.03 7.18 -27.00
N ILE A 869 -16.60 5.97 -26.87
CA ILE A 869 -16.34 4.83 -27.78
C ILE A 869 -17.59 4.32 -28.50
N CYS A 870 -18.77 4.38 -27.89
CA CYS A 870 -19.98 3.78 -28.45
C CYS A 870 -20.61 4.70 -29.50
N GLY A 871 -21.16 4.10 -30.56
CA GLY A 871 -21.91 4.79 -31.59
C GLY A 871 -22.75 3.82 -32.41
N ASP A 872 -23.41 4.32 -33.45
CA ASP A 872 -24.42 3.59 -34.23
C ASP A 872 -23.94 2.24 -34.79
N SER A 873 -22.64 2.11 -35.08
CA SER A 873 -22.01 0.92 -35.68
C SER A 873 -21.01 0.18 -34.79
N TYR A 874 -20.86 0.56 -33.52
CA TYR A 874 -19.91 -0.09 -32.60
C TYR A 874 -20.36 0.07 -31.14
N GLN A 875 -20.74 -1.04 -30.51
CA GLN A 875 -21.21 -1.13 -29.13
C GLN A 875 -20.63 -2.41 -28.49
N PRO A 876 -19.39 -2.36 -27.96
CA PRO A 876 -18.76 -3.52 -27.32
C PRO A 876 -19.36 -3.78 -25.94
N THR A 877 -19.41 -5.05 -25.51
CA THR A 877 -19.89 -5.41 -24.17
C THR A 877 -18.79 -5.21 -23.11
N ILE A 878 -19.09 -4.48 -22.05
CA ILE A 878 -18.12 -4.03 -21.05
C ILE A 878 -18.34 -4.72 -19.70
N THR A 879 -17.27 -5.26 -19.11
CA THR A 879 -17.21 -5.59 -17.67
C THR A 879 -16.30 -4.61 -16.95
N LEU A 880 -16.73 -4.09 -15.80
CA LEU A 880 -15.95 -3.17 -14.95
C LEU A 880 -15.69 -3.82 -13.58
N ILE A 881 -14.41 -3.97 -13.25
CA ILE A 881 -13.94 -4.69 -12.06
C ILE A 881 -12.98 -3.80 -11.27
N VAL A 882 -13.30 -3.52 -10.02
CA VAL A 882 -12.35 -2.92 -9.07
C VAL A 882 -11.48 -4.03 -8.49
N ALA A 883 -10.16 -3.82 -8.43
CA ALA A 883 -9.19 -4.75 -7.90
C ALA A 883 -8.39 -4.11 -6.75
N GLN A 884 -8.81 -4.31 -5.50
CA GLN A 884 -8.15 -3.72 -4.33
C GLN A 884 -7.09 -4.64 -3.73
N LYS A 885 -5.80 -4.23 -3.78
CA LYS A 885 -4.74 -4.83 -2.93
C LYS A 885 -4.68 -4.20 -1.52
N ARG A 886 -5.42 -3.13 -1.23
CA ARG A 886 -5.21 -2.27 -0.03
C ARG A 886 -6.29 -2.36 1.08
N HIS A 887 -6.84 -3.56 1.32
CA HIS A 887 -7.79 -3.89 2.40
C HIS A 887 -7.10 -4.46 3.67
N GLN A 888 -7.90 -4.91 4.66
CA GLN A 888 -7.45 -5.52 5.92
C GLN A 888 -7.57 -7.04 6.00
N THR A 889 -8.46 -7.65 5.20
CA THR A 889 -8.67 -9.10 5.16
C THR A 889 -7.34 -9.86 4.99
N ARG A 890 -7.18 -10.96 5.74
CA ARG A 890 -6.15 -11.99 5.59
C ARG A 890 -6.80 -13.36 5.69
N LEU A 891 -6.30 -14.28 4.86
CA LEU A 891 -6.68 -15.68 4.86
C LEU A 891 -5.55 -16.45 5.55
N PHE A 892 -5.90 -17.26 6.53
CA PHE A 892 -5.01 -18.22 7.17
C PHE A 892 -5.55 -19.62 6.89
N LEU A 893 -4.68 -20.61 6.73
CA LEU A 893 -5.12 -22.00 6.74
C LEU A 893 -5.63 -22.37 8.14
N GLU A 894 -6.65 -23.20 8.20
CA GLU A 894 -7.02 -23.90 9.44
C GLU A 894 -5.93 -24.92 9.78
N ASN A 895 -5.75 -25.91 8.90
CA ASN A 895 -4.79 -26.99 9.01
C ASN A 895 -3.48 -26.61 8.32
N VAL A 896 -2.36 -26.72 9.02
CA VAL A 896 -1.04 -26.31 8.48
C VAL A 896 -0.59 -27.19 7.31
N GLY A 897 -1.07 -28.44 7.24
CA GLY A 897 -0.75 -29.40 6.17
C GLY A 897 -1.36 -29.08 4.80
N ASP A 898 -2.33 -28.17 4.71
CA ASP A 898 -3.01 -27.86 3.44
C ASP A 898 -2.19 -26.93 2.51
N GLY A 899 -1.07 -26.39 3.02
CA GLY A 899 -0.23 -25.39 2.37
C GLY A 899 1.28 -25.68 2.37
N GLY A 900 2.03 -24.75 1.77
CA GLY A 900 3.49 -24.83 1.65
C GLY A 900 4.25 -24.39 2.91
N PRO A 901 5.59 -24.46 2.89
CA PRO A 901 6.45 -24.29 4.07
C PRO A 901 6.44 -22.89 4.68
N THR A 902 5.81 -21.90 4.05
CA THR A 902 5.61 -20.55 4.62
C THR A 902 4.32 -20.41 5.42
N GLY A 903 3.48 -21.45 5.49
CA GLY A 903 2.19 -21.43 6.19
C GLY A 903 1.14 -20.51 5.57
N ASN A 904 1.40 -20.01 4.35
CA ASN A 904 0.47 -19.18 3.59
C ASN A 904 -0.55 -20.04 2.85
N VAL A 905 -1.72 -19.45 2.55
CA VAL A 905 -2.66 -20.05 1.61
C VAL A 905 -2.00 -20.24 0.22
N PRO A 906 -2.29 -21.34 -0.49
CA PRO A 906 -1.66 -21.63 -1.77
C PRO A 906 -2.08 -20.63 -2.88
N PRO A 907 -1.27 -20.49 -3.95
CA PRO A 907 -1.70 -19.75 -5.14
C PRO A 907 -3.00 -20.34 -5.70
N GLY A 908 -3.88 -19.48 -6.24
CA GLY A 908 -5.20 -19.89 -6.73
C GLY A 908 -6.27 -19.97 -5.65
N THR A 909 -5.96 -19.65 -4.38
CA THR A 909 -6.97 -19.64 -3.31
C THR A 909 -8.02 -18.54 -3.53
N VAL A 910 -9.28 -18.93 -3.68
CA VAL A 910 -10.46 -18.07 -3.84
C VAL A 910 -11.35 -18.15 -2.61
N VAL A 911 -11.90 -17.00 -2.19
CA VAL A 911 -12.99 -16.91 -1.21
C VAL A 911 -14.10 -16.02 -1.74
N ASP A 912 -15.26 -16.63 -1.96
CA ASP A 912 -16.49 -16.03 -2.50
C ASP A 912 -17.73 -16.36 -1.65
N THR A 913 -17.51 -16.76 -0.39
CA THR A 913 -18.53 -17.08 0.63
C THR A 913 -18.25 -16.33 1.94
N LYS A 914 -19.29 -16.21 2.79
CA LYS A 914 -19.32 -15.66 4.17
C LYS A 914 -18.80 -14.23 4.39
N ILE A 915 -17.54 -13.95 4.04
CA ILE A 915 -16.81 -12.69 4.29
C ILE A 915 -16.93 -11.67 3.15
N VAL A 916 -17.57 -12.07 2.05
CA VAL A 916 -17.84 -11.26 0.86
C VAL A 916 -19.17 -10.53 0.97
N HIS A 917 -19.40 -9.51 0.14
CA HIS A 917 -20.56 -8.62 0.22
C HIS A 917 -21.91 -9.37 0.12
N PRO A 918 -22.97 -8.96 0.85
CA PRO A 918 -24.20 -9.76 0.99
C PRO A 918 -24.88 -10.18 -0.32
N PHE A 919 -24.83 -9.33 -1.35
CA PHE A 919 -25.51 -9.59 -2.64
C PHE A 919 -24.76 -9.11 -3.90
N GLU A 920 -23.85 -8.13 -3.81
CA GLU A 920 -23.05 -7.69 -4.98
C GLU A 920 -21.99 -8.73 -5.36
N PHE A 921 -21.48 -8.66 -6.59
CA PHE A 921 -20.51 -9.62 -7.13
C PHE A 921 -19.06 -9.29 -6.72
N ASP A 922 -18.60 -9.83 -5.58
CA ASP A 922 -17.21 -9.69 -5.11
C ASP A 922 -16.56 -10.99 -4.63
N PHE A 923 -15.23 -11.10 -4.71
CA PHE A 923 -14.47 -12.23 -4.19
C PHE A 923 -13.01 -11.87 -3.89
N TYR A 924 -12.36 -12.66 -3.02
CA TYR A 924 -10.92 -12.59 -2.77
C TYR A 924 -10.19 -13.66 -3.59
N LEU A 925 -9.06 -13.31 -4.21
CA LEU A 925 -8.18 -14.26 -4.92
C LEU A 925 -6.71 -14.06 -4.51
N CYS A 926 -6.08 -15.11 -4.00
CA CYS A 926 -4.64 -15.18 -3.74
C CYS A 926 -3.92 -15.83 -4.92
N SER A 927 -3.65 -15.06 -5.97
CA SER A 927 -3.03 -15.53 -7.22
C SER A 927 -1.54 -15.93 -7.13
N HIS A 928 -0.87 -15.72 -6.00
CA HIS A 928 0.59 -15.73 -5.89
C HIS A 928 1.10 -16.48 -4.67
N TYR A 929 2.34 -16.99 -4.76
CA TYR A 929 3.00 -17.69 -3.65
C TYR A 929 3.49 -16.73 -2.57
N GLY A 930 3.07 -16.97 -1.32
CA GLY A 930 3.44 -16.21 -0.14
C GLY A 930 4.89 -16.44 0.29
N ARG A 931 5.84 -15.75 -0.36
CA ARG A 931 7.28 -15.93 -0.12
C ARG A 931 7.80 -15.22 1.15
N ILE A 932 7.15 -14.15 1.58
CA ILE A 932 7.58 -13.31 2.71
C ILE A 932 6.35 -12.88 3.51
N GLY A 933 6.33 -13.17 4.81
CA GLY A 933 5.26 -12.79 5.73
C GLY A 933 3.89 -13.39 5.38
N THR A 934 2.82 -12.67 5.74
CA THR A 934 1.44 -13.09 5.47
C THR A 934 0.93 -12.54 4.14
N SER A 935 0.59 -13.43 3.22
CA SER A 935 0.01 -13.15 1.89
C SER A 935 -1.24 -12.28 1.94
N LYS A 936 -1.52 -11.65 0.79
CA LYS A 936 -2.69 -10.79 0.64
C LYS A 936 -3.43 -11.09 -0.66
N ALA A 937 -4.49 -11.89 -0.54
CA ALA A 937 -5.47 -12.10 -1.60
C ALA A 937 -6.06 -10.74 -2.01
N VAL A 938 -6.11 -10.44 -3.31
CA VAL A 938 -6.72 -9.20 -3.83
C VAL A 938 -8.24 -9.36 -3.79
N HIS A 939 -8.93 -8.30 -3.38
CA HIS A 939 -10.39 -8.22 -3.39
C HIS A 939 -10.84 -7.67 -4.74
N TYR A 940 -11.54 -8.49 -5.52
CA TYR A 940 -12.14 -8.12 -6.80
C TYR A 940 -13.63 -7.84 -6.59
N ILE A 941 -14.12 -6.71 -7.09
CA ILE A 941 -15.53 -6.29 -7.01
C ILE A 941 -15.99 -5.92 -8.41
N VAL A 942 -16.97 -6.63 -8.95
CA VAL A 942 -17.56 -6.34 -10.27
C VAL A 942 -18.65 -5.29 -10.08
N LEU A 943 -18.46 -4.11 -10.67
CA LEU A 943 -19.41 -3.00 -10.60
C LEU A 943 -20.38 -3.00 -11.79
N TRP A 944 -19.96 -3.53 -12.94
CA TRP A 944 -20.78 -3.61 -14.15
C TRP A 944 -20.37 -4.85 -14.94
N ASP A 945 -21.32 -5.51 -15.58
CA ASP A 945 -21.04 -6.65 -16.46
C ASP A 945 -22.10 -6.82 -17.56
N GLU A 946 -21.70 -6.54 -18.81
CA GLU A 946 -22.47 -6.88 -20.02
C GLU A 946 -21.99 -8.16 -20.70
N ASN A 947 -20.86 -8.73 -20.27
CA ASN A 947 -20.40 -10.02 -20.79
C ASN A 947 -21.18 -11.18 -20.16
N SER A 948 -21.71 -10.99 -18.94
CA SER A 948 -22.53 -11.95 -18.19
C SER A 948 -21.73 -13.15 -17.66
N PHE A 949 -20.58 -12.85 -17.03
CA PHE A 949 -19.71 -13.84 -16.43
C PHE A 949 -20.38 -14.64 -15.30
N MET A 950 -20.12 -15.94 -15.26
CA MET A 950 -20.35 -16.75 -14.05
C MET A 950 -19.19 -16.56 -13.06
N SER A 951 -19.44 -16.79 -11.77
CA SER A 951 -18.45 -16.57 -10.70
C SER A 951 -17.12 -17.29 -10.99
N ASP A 952 -17.19 -18.59 -11.29
CA ASP A 952 -16.03 -19.46 -11.53
C ASP A 952 -15.26 -19.07 -12.79
N GLN A 953 -15.97 -18.72 -13.88
CA GLN A 953 -15.37 -18.27 -15.14
C GLN A 953 -14.49 -17.03 -14.93
N LEU A 954 -15.00 -16.02 -14.22
CA LEU A 954 -14.27 -14.78 -13.99
C LEU A 954 -13.09 -14.96 -13.01
N GLN A 955 -13.26 -15.80 -12.00
CA GLN A 955 -12.19 -16.16 -11.07
C GLN A 955 -11.04 -16.88 -11.80
N LYS A 956 -11.35 -17.87 -12.65
CA LYS A 956 -10.36 -18.58 -13.49
C LYS A 956 -9.72 -17.65 -14.52
N LEU A 957 -10.50 -16.77 -15.17
CA LEU A 957 -10.00 -15.77 -16.11
C LEU A 957 -8.93 -14.88 -15.47
N ILE A 958 -9.25 -14.26 -14.33
CA ILE A 958 -8.33 -13.35 -13.62
C ILE A 958 -7.11 -14.11 -13.10
N TYR A 959 -7.28 -15.34 -12.61
CA TYR A 959 -6.15 -16.15 -12.16
C TYR A 959 -5.23 -16.54 -13.33
N ASN A 960 -5.76 -16.94 -14.49
CA ASN A 960 -4.98 -17.21 -15.70
C ASN A 960 -4.23 -15.95 -16.17
N LEU A 961 -4.89 -14.78 -16.17
CA LEU A 961 -4.25 -13.50 -16.52
C LEU A 961 -3.06 -13.18 -15.60
N CYS A 962 -3.06 -13.56 -14.31
CA CYS A 962 -1.92 -13.32 -13.43
C CYS A 962 -0.60 -13.97 -13.90
N PHE A 963 -0.63 -14.91 -14.85
CA PHE A 963 0.57 -15.55 -15.44
C PHE A 963 1.16 -14.77 -16.63
N THR A 964 0.45 -13.82 -17.26
CA THR A 964 0.96 -13.11 -18.45
C THR A 964 1.91 -11.95 -18.14
N PHE A 965 2.35 -11.81 -16.89
CA PHE A 965 3.21 -10.70 -16.43
C PHE A 965 4.67 -10.86 -16.87
N ALA A 966 5.03 -10.25 -18.00
CA ALA A 966 6.30 -10.36 -18.72
C ALA A 966 7.60 -10.03 -17.92
N ARG A 967 7.53 -9.62 -16.64
CA ARG A 967 8.70 -9.25 -15.81
C ARG A 967 9.28 -10.39 -14.94
N SER A 968 8.62 -11.54 -14.79
CA SER A 968 9.13 -12.70 -14.04
C SER A 968 8.36 -13.98 -14.32
N THR A 969 9.00 -15.15 -14.16
CA THR A 969 8.43 -16.48 -14.43
C THR A 969 7.57 -17.04 -13.27
N ARG A 970 6.61 -16.22 -12.80
CA ARG A 970 5.68 -16.54 -11.70
C ARG A 970 4.43 -15.66 -11.81
N PRO A 971 3.27 -16.08 -11.29
CA PRO A 971 2.09 -15.25 -11.23
C PRO A 971 2.26 -14.10 -10.24
N VAL A 972 1.63 -12.97 -10.56
CA VAL A 972 1.63 -11.75 -9.74
C VAL A 972 0.37 -11.61 -8.88
N SER A 973 0.51 -10.91 -7.75
CA SER A 973 -0.60 -10.68 -6.80
C SER A 973 -1.75 -9.85 -7.36
N LEU A 974 -1.48 -8.98 -8.34
CA LEU A 974 -2.45 -8.15 -9.04
C LEU A 974 -2.52 -8.61 -10.50
N VAL A 975 -3.71 -8.56 -11.09
CA VAL A 975 -3.92 -8.86 -12.51
C VAL A 975 -3.07 -7.90 -13.38
N PRO A 976 -2.39 -8.36 -14.45
CA PRO A 976 -1.37 -7.55 -15.12
C PRO A 976 -1.82 -6.20 -15.69
N PRO A 977 -3.06 -6.00 -16.21
CA PRO A 977 -3.52 -4.68 -16.62
C PRO A 977 -3.38 -3.63 -15.51
N VAL A 978 -3.76 -3.95 -14.27
CA VAL A 978 -3.58 -3.04 -13.12
C VAL A 978 -2.10 -2.88 -12.79
N TYR A 979 -1.33 -3.97 -12.71
CA TYR A 979 0.11 -3.89 -12.41
C TYR A 979 0.86 -3.00 -13.42
N TYR A 980 0.48 -3.05 -14.70
CA TYR A 980 1.04 -2.17 -15.73
C TYR A 980 0.54 -0.73 -15.62
N ALA A 981 -0.73 -0.49 -15.24
CA ALA A 981 -1.23 0.85 -14.93
C ALA A 981 -0.46 1.51 -13.79
N ASP A 982 -0.24 0.81 -12.67
CA ASP A 982 0.57 1.29 -11.54
C ASP A 982 2.00 1.69 -11.96
N LEU A 983 2.62 0.90 -12.83
CA LEU A 983 3.96 1.17 -13.36
C LEU A 983 3.98 2.42 -14.27
N VAL A 984 2.93 2.63 -15.07
CA VAL A 984 2.77 3.82 -15.93
C VAL A 984 2.43 5.07 -15.09
N ALA A 985 1.54 4.97 -14.10
CA ALA A 985 1.20 6.06 -13.21
C ALA A 985 2.41 6.48 -12.35
N TYR A 986 3.25 5.51 -11.95
CA TYR A 986 4.55 5.79 -11.34
C TYR A 986 5.55 6.42 -12.33
N ARG A 987 5.53 6.05 -13.61
CA ARG A 987 6.38 6.68 -14.64
C ARG A 987 5.97 8.13 -14.92
N GLY A 988 4.68 8.44 -15.01
CA GLY A 988 4.20 9.83 -15.09
C GLY A 988 4.44 10.62 -13.80
N ARG A 989 4.46 9.97 -12.63
CA ARG A 989 4.91 10.59 -11.38
C ARG A 989 6.39 11.00 -11.44
N ILE A 990 7.24 10.14 -12.00
CA ILE A 990 8.66 10.43 -12.29
C ILE A 990 8.78 11.64 -13.23
N PHE A 991 7.97 11.72 -14.30
CA PHE A 991 7.97 12.87 -15.21
C PHE A 991 7.57 14.18 -14.48
N GLN A 992 6.54 14.16 -13.64
CA GLN A 992 6.14 15.33 -12.83
C GLN A 992 7.18 15.75 -11.78
N GLU A 993 8.12 14.88 -11.40
CA GLU A 993 9.27 15.26 -10.57
C GLU A 993 10.38 15.98 -11.35
N VAL A 994 10.38 15.90 -12.68
CA VAL A 994 11.25 16.70 -13.56
C VAL A 994 10.58 18.03 -13.91
N ALA A 995 9.27 18.02 -14.23
CA ALA A 995 8.52 19.23 -14.61
C ALA A 995 8.58 20.34 -13.55
N LYS A 996 8.46 19.96 -12.27
CA LYS A 996 8.60 20.88 -11.13
C LYS A 996 9.96 21.58 -11.07
N GLU A 997 11.03 20.89 -11.46
CA GLU A 997 12.38 21.46 -11.36
C GLU A 997 12.60 22.51 -12.44
N PHE A 998 12.05 22.31 -13.64
CA PHE A 998 11.94 23.37 -14.65
C PHE A 998 11.10 24.56 -14.14
N GLN A 999 9.88 24.31 -13.64
CA GLN A 999 9.01 25.35 -13.08
C GLN A 999 9.64 26.12 -11.90
N SER A 1000 10.51 25.46 -11.11
CA SER A 1000 11.23 26.08 -9.99
C SER A 1000 12.40 26.98 -10.43
N ARG A 1001 12.90 26.80 -11.66
CA ARG A 1001 14.03 27.56 -12.23
C ARG A 1001 13.60 28.73 -13.11
N SER A 1002 12.33 28.76 -13.55
CA SER A 1002 11.80 29.76 -14.48
C SER A 1002 11.11 30.97 -13.82
N VAL A 1003 11.25 31.16 -12.49
CA VAL A 1003 10.61 32.26 -11.75
C VAL A 1003 11.63 33.01 -10.88
N PRO A 1004 12.05 34.23 -11.25
CA PRO A 1004 12.84 35.10 -10.39
C PRO A 1004 12.10 35.44 -9.09
N SER A 1005 12.83 35.53 -7.97
CA SER A 1005 12.25 35.71 -6.63
C SER A 1005 11.61 37.08 -6.37
N SER A 1006 11.63 38.01 -7.33
CA SER A 1006 11.09 39.36 -7.22
C SER A 1006 9.58 39.47 -7.51
N MET A 1007 8.98 38.58 -8.30
CA MET A 1007 7.58 38.69 -8.73
C MET A 1007 6.61 37.83 -7.90
N ARG A 1008 6.60 38.06 -6.57
CA ARG A 1008 5.57 37.53 -5.65
C ARG A 1008 4.65 38.63 -5.12
N SER A 1009 4.05 39.39 -6.03
CA SER A 1009 2.89 40.23 -5.72
C SER A 1009 1.61 39.39 -5.60
N SER A 1010 0.63 39.90 -4.85
CA SER A 1010 -0.56 39.15 -4.46
C SER A 1010 -1.66 39.17 -5.52
N SER A 1011 -1.79 38.10 -6.30
CA SER A 1011 -3.01 37.77 -7.05
C SER A 1011 -3.67 36.51 -6.48
N SER A 1012 -5.01 36.46 -6.49
CA SER A 1012 -5.75 35.28 -6.03
C SER A 1012 -5.69 34.17 -7.09
N PRO A 1013 -5.49 32.90 -6.72
CA PRO A 1013 -5.44 31.81 -7.68
C PRO A 1013 -6.81 31.58 -8.33
N SER A 1014 -6.89 31.77 -9.64
CA SER A 1014 -8.02 31.31 -10.46
C SER A 1014 -8.00 29.78 -10.58
N ASN A 1015 -9.18 29.15 -10.53
CA ASN A 1015 -9.32 27.68 -10.44
C ASN A 1015 -9.17 26.97 -11.80
N SER A 1016 -8.05 27.21 -12.50
CA SER A 1016 -7.64 26.39 -13.65
C SER A 1016 -6.12 26.44 -13.82
N SER A 1017 -5.40 25.64 -13.03
CA SER A 1017 -3.98 25.38 -13.30
C SER A 1017 -3.86 24.40 -14.47
N THR A 1018 -3.98 24.90 -15.70
CA THR A 1018 -3.85 24.11 -16.92
C THR A 1018 -2.45 23.49 -16.98
N PHE A 1019 -2.34 22.22 -16.58
CA PHE A 1019 -1.07 21.50 -16.62
C PHE A 1019 -0.63 21.35 -18.07
N ASP A 1020 0.62 21.71 -18.37
CA ASP A 1020 1.21 21.44 -19.68
C ASP A 1020 1.30 19.93 -19.89
N ARG A 1021 0.35 19.40 -20.69
CA ARG A 1021 0.27 17.98 -21.04
C ARG A 1021 1.41 17.54 -21.95
N SER A 1022 2.02 18.45 -22.71
CA SER A 1022 3.11 18.09 -23.64
C SER A 1022 4.30 17.47 -22.91
N PHE A 1023 4.53 17.87 -21.65
CA PHE A 1023 5.55 17.30 -20.76
C PHE A 1023 5.37 15.79 -20.48
N TYR A 1024 4.16 15.26 -20.67
CA TYR A 1024 3.79 13.87 -20.41
C TYR A 1024 3.59 13.05 -21.69
N ASN A 1025 3.54 13.71 -22.85
CA ASN A 1025 3.39 13.04 -24.13
C ASN A 1025 4.59 12.12 -24.37
N LEU A 1026 4.31 10.84 -24.62
CA LEU A 1026 5.31 9.84 -24.96
C LEU A 1026 5.76 10.05 -26.41
N HIS A 1027 7.00 9.70 -26.73
CA HIS A 1027 7.48 9.75 -28.11
C HIS A 1027 6.65 8.80 -29.00
N PRO A 1028 6.31 9.16 -30.25
CA PRO A 1028 5.48 8.31 -31.12
C PRO A 1028 5.99 6.87 -31.29
N ASP A 1029 7.31 6.68 -31.32
CA ASP A 1029 7.95 5.36 -31.43
C ASP A 1029 7.80 4.48 -30.17
N LEU A 1030 7.42 5.08 -29.03
CA LEU A 1030 7.40 4.45 -27.70
C LEU A 1030 6.00 4.38 -27.08
N GLN A 1031 5.04 5.19 -27.52
CA GLN A 1031 3.71 5.29 -26.92
C GLN A 1031 2.86 4.00 -27.02
N ASN A 1032 3.19 3.11 -27.95
CA ASN A 1032 2.45 1.87 -28.23
C ASN A 1032 3.26 0.59 -27.90
N ILE A 1033 4.35 0.70 -27.13
CA ILE A 1033 5.15 -0.44 -26.64
C ILE A 1033 5.27 -0.43 -25.11
N MET A 1034 5.81 -1.51 -24.52
CA MET A 1034 5.88 -1.69 -23.06
C MET A 1034 7.07 -0.96 -22.39
N PHE A 1035 7.30 0.31 -22.71
CA PHE A 1035 8.42 1.13 -22.19
C PHE A 1035 8.46 1.25 -20.65
N PHE A 1036 7.32 1.03 -19.99
CA PHE A 1036 7.13 1.08 -18.54
C PHE A 1036 7.69 -0.13 -17.76
N VAL A 1037 8.06 -1.21 -18.45
CA VAL A 1037 8.59 -2.48 -17.89
C VAL A 1037 9.91 -2.32 -17.13
#